data_AF-A0A5Q4GQG8-F1
#
_entry.id   AF-A0A5Q4GQG8-F1
#
_cell.length_a   1.000
_cell.length_b   1.000
_cell.length_c   1.000
_cell.angle_alpha   90.00
_cell.angle_beta   90.00
_cell.angle_gamma   90.00
#
_symmetry.space_group_name_H-M   'P 1'
#
loop_
_entity.id
_entity.type
_entity.pdbx_description
1 polymer ?
#
loop_
_entity_poly.entity_id
_entity_poly.type
_entity_poly.pdbx_seq_one_letter_code
_entity_poly.pdbx_strand_id
1 'polypeptide(L)'
;MAGVGVAAIFLLGGKANGPVASQTESRPEDTQASSELTDQPVEDHQDATLDQPTDPARTAEVEQDDVSDHLALAVQEPLPEDRVATAAQPADTEGMHLEKTQTAADRQDASADRHDEMADSVAAPDDLPTAAGTIAPAVGTDLPQPTLDDRPMLDSDDDTRVTVSPSGLTDQDQQQLAQLYGNRQLFSVKEYPTLRRIFAERFARLHEVQIRTAWGEDLPAMQQWLADYPAIREQLFLAIDPQTDDVVRALQIFQSLKEAFPDQIVPYANLAIAIAVTWDQPQHIYHYTGHQRRAKAILPDGLTDEIDNFRYFVETEPVMQGRGQWLPWEFLVHVVNHRTPRAERNWALQHYLAHRVMFGKCYQDVPYDNLMLESQSQQARMNGHPYTLANLRTYGGVCALQGDFASRVGQSLGVPSAYVGGESAYGDLHAWVMWVEIKAVTPKSIVFSLESHGRYRGDRYYVGTLRDPKSGRQITDRQLELRLHTVGSDPVAKRHADLVMAAYPLLQDQLELNTSARFDYLRRTVELCLGHDQAWQALADMATLDEVKQKHRKQMTRILDQLFRTFANFPDFTWTIFDDLIQFEDRLKERIKLYERLTILYQAAQRPDLACEARLRLSDLLVEDGRELEAVDGLAATIYAFVDEGRYVPRMLDRIESICQDLDGATPHLLRFYHSFLPRIPQMRGDRPSRYCMEMFERGIALFRQHGETALAQTYENQLAQIRAGQGRR
;
A
#
# COMPACT_ATOMS: atom_id res chain seq x y z
N MET A 1 43.97 -34.22 -18.32
CA MET A 1 44.97 -34.81 -17.40
C MET A 1 44.55 -34.51 -15.95
N ALA A 2 45.35 -34.89 -14.95
CA ALA A 2 45.13 -34.62 -13.51
C ALA A 2 44.66 -33.18 -13.23
N GLY A 3 43.85 -32.89 -12.20
CA GLY A 3 43.89 -33.42 -10.82
C GLY A 3 44.57 -32.38 -9.90
N VAL A 4 44.30 -32.28 -8.60
CA VAL A 4 43.70 -33.24 -7.66
C VAL A 4 42.73 -32.52 -6.72
N GLY A 5 41.59 -33.14 -6.41
CA GLY A 5 40.64 -32.67 -5.38
C GLY A 5 40.99 -33.17 -3.98
N VAL A 6 40.55 -32.44 -2.95
CA VAL A 6 40.81 -32.72 -1.52
C VAL A 6 40.21 -34.08 -1.10
N ALA A 7 40.97 -34.87 -0.34
CA ALA A 7 40.47 -36.06 0.34
C ALA A 7 39.89 -35.70 1.72
N ALA A 8 38.79 -36.34 2.09
CA ALA A 8 38.09 -36.12 3.37
C ALA A 8 38.77 -36.82 4.56
N ILE A 9 38.37 -36.45 5.77
CA ILE A 9 38.09 -37.39 6.88
C ILE A 9 37.15 -36.71 7.89
N PHE A 10 36.05 -37.40 8.21
CA PHE A 10 35.29 -37.25 9.44
C PHE A 10 35.68 -38.44 10.34
N LEU A 11 35.72 -38.30 11.67
CA LEU A 11 35.33 -39.31 12.68
C LEU A 11 35.73 -38.92 14.12
N LEU A 12 34.71 -38.83 14.98
CA LEU A 12 34.61 -39.21 16.41
C LEU A 12 35.77 -38.96 17.42
N GLY A 13 35.37 -38.38 18.56
CA GLY A 13 36.02 -38.52 19.88
C GLY A 13 36.56 -37.21 20.46
N GLY A 14 36.46 -36.93 21.77
CA GLY A 14 35.74 -37.64 22.83
C GLY A 14 36.38 -37.50 24.22
N LYS A 15 35.53 -37.32 25.25
CA LYS A 15 35.84 -37.17 26.70
C LYS A 15 36.29 -35.79 27.18
N ALA A 16 35.71 -35.41 28.32
CA ALA A 16 35.99 -34.20 29.10
C ALA A 16 37.25 -34.34 29.98
N ASN A 17 37.74 -33.22 30.51
CA ASN A 17 38.26 -33.14 31.88
C ASN A 17 38.47 -31.70 32.37
N GLY A 18 37.91 -31.36 33.55
CA GLY A 18 38.57 -30.51 34.57
C GLY A 18 38.53 -28.97 34.41
N PRO A 19 38.20 -28.22 35.48
CA PRO A 19 38.37 -26.76 35.56
C PRO A 19 39.64 -26.33 36.32
N VAL A 20 40.10 -25.09 36.12
CA VAL A 20 41.06 -24.39 36.99
C VAL A 20 40.66 -22.90 37.09
N ALA A 21 40.81 -22.30 38.28
CA ALA A 21 40.63 -20.87 38.54
C ALA A 21 41.86 -20.06 38.02
N SER A 22 42.02 -18.73 38.14
CA SER A 22 41.58 -17.75 39.16
C SER A 22 41.60 -16.31 38.59
N GLN A 23 40.99 -15.30 39.23
CA GLN A 23 41.67 -14.24 40.04
C GLN A 23 43.01 -13.72 39.47
N THR A 24 43.30 -12.42 39.36
CA THR A 24 42.56 -11.14 39.60
C THR A 24 43.28 -9.98 38.81
N GLU A 25 43.18 -8.64 38.99
CA GLU A 25 42.66 -7.75 40.06
C GLU A 25 42.11 -6.37 39.57
N SER A 26 42.79 -5.24 39.82
CA SER A 26 42.18 -3.88 39.85
C SER A 26 43.03 -2.74 39.24
N ARG A 27 42.37 -1.79 38.55
CA ARG A 27 42.24 -0.32 38.85
C ARG A 27 43.45 0.48 39.43
N PRO A 28 43.48 1.84 39.32
CA PRO A 28 43.46 2.80 38.18
C PRO A 28 44.74 3.70 38.14
N GLU A 29 44.78 4.78 37.33
CA GLU A 29 45.05 6.17 37.80
C GLU A 29 44.87 7.25 36.70
N ASP A 30 44.75 8.52 37.11
CA ASP A 30 44.53 9.73 36.27
C ASP A 30 45.83 10.49 35.92
N THR A 31 45.82 11.34 34.88
CA THR A 31 46.65 12.57 34.89
C THR A 31 46.11 13.71 34.02
N GLN A 32 46.35 14.95 34.48
CA GLN A 32 46.05 16.26 33.87
C GLN A 32 47.12 16.64 32.80
N ALA A 33 46.87 17.32 31.68
CA ALA A 33 46.37 18.70 31.37
C ALA A 33 47.51 19.74 31.09
N SER A 34 47.14 20.96 30.62
CA SER A 34 47.98 22.06 30.05
C SER A 34 48.29 21.90 28.53
N SER A 35 48.41 22.94 27.70
CA SER A 35 48.34 24.43 27.85
C SER A 35 47.52 25.04 26.67
N GLU A 36 46.83 26.19 26.78
CA GLU A 36 47.30 27.59 26.56
C GLU A 36 48.32 27.76 25.41
N LEU A 37 48.23 28.74 24.48
CA LEU A 37 48.12 30.19 24.67
C LEU A 37 47.54 30.97 23.44
N THR A 38 46.79 32.07 23.68
CA THR A 38 46.69 33.38 22.94
C THR A 38 46.45 33.50 21.41
N ASP A 39 46.17 34.69 20.83
CA ASP A 39 45.21 35.78 21.14
C ASP A 39 45.20 36.87 20.01
N GLN A 40 44.07 37.06 19.33
CA GLN A 40 43.66 38.21 18.48
C GLN A 40 44.67 38.87 17.46
N PRO A 41 44.47 40.12 16.93
CA PRO A 41 43.82 40.33 15.62
C PRO A 41 44.58 41.33 14.69
N VAL A 42 43.89 41.89 13.66
CA VAL A 42 43.89 43.31 13.17
C VAL A 42 43.68 43.44 11.63
N GLU A 43 42.79 44.39 11.25
CA GLU A 43 42.57 45.12 9.96
C GLU A 43 42.56 44.36 8.60
N ASP A 44 41.62 44.55 7.66
CA ASP A 44 40.88 45.73 7.09
C ASP A 44 41.53 46.31 5.82
N HIS A 45 40.74 46.48 4.75
CA HIS A 45 41.04 47.33 3.59
C HIS A 45 39.83 47.52 2.66
N GLN A 46 39.72 48.71 2.06
CA GLN A 46 38.58 49.21 1.27
C GLN A 46 38.92 49.36 -0.21
N ASP A 47 37.89 49.22 -1.08
CA ASP A 47 37.56 50.00 -2.31
C ASP A 47 36.66 49.14 -3.22
N ALA A 48 35.51 49.54 -3.78
CA ALA A 48 34.90 50.82 -4.20
C ALA A 48 35.29 51.32 -5.62
N THR A 49 34.33 51.35 -6.55
CA THR A 49 34.10 52.44 -7.55
C THR A 49 32.87 52.19 -8.47
N LEU A 50 32.00 53.21 -8.57
CA LEU A 50 31.12 53.68 -9.69
C LEU A 50 30.29 52.69 -10.55
N ASP A 51 28.98 52.90 -10.82
CA ASP A 51 28.26 54.01 -11.53
C ASP A 51 28.55 54.11 -13.06
N GLN A 52 27.59 54.41 -13.97
CA GLN A 52 26.11 54.28 -14.01
C GLN A 52 25.63 54.38 -15.52
N PRO A 53 24.38 54.71 -15.95
CA PRO A 53 23.74 53.99 -17.08
C PRO A 53 23.46 54.80 -18.36
N THR A 54 22.92 54.13 -19.39
CA THR A 54 22.13 54.75 -20.49
C THR A 54 20.99 53.84 -20.99
N ASP A 55 19.96 54.51 -21.52
CA ASP A 55 18.69 54.06 -22.14
C ASP A 55 18.38 55.15 -23.22
N PRO A 56 17.39 55.08 -24.16
CA PRO A 56 16.45 54.02 -24.53
C PRO A 56 16.28 53.73 -26.06
N ALA A 57 15.51 52.67 -26.36
CA ALA A 57 14.54 52.49 -27.47
C ALA A 57 14.91 52.73 -28.96
N ARG A 58 14.58 51.75 -29.83
CA ARG A 58 13.48 51.91 -30.83
C ARG A 58 13.08 50.64 -31.61
N THR A 59 11.81 50.68 -32.06
CA THR A 59 11.17 50.02 -33.24
C THR A 59 11.21 48.50 -33.41
N ALA A 60 10.01 47.94 -33.59
CA ALA A 60 9.71 46.58 -34.01
C ALA A 60 10.11 46.27 -35.46
N GLU A 61 10.20 44.97 -35.75
CA GLU A 61 9.87 44.42 -37.07
C GLU A 61 9.13 43.08 -36.88
N VAL A 62 8.64 42.47 -37.98
CA VAL A 62 7.75 41.30 -37.95
C VAL A 62 8.46 40.06 -38.47
N GLU A 63 8.42 38.97 -37.72
CA GLU A 63 8.82 37.66 -38.21
C GLU A 63 7.80 36.59 -37.78
N GLN A 64 7.41 35.74 -38.71
CA GLN A 64 6.56 34.57 -38.48
C GLN A 64 7.47 33.35 -38.45
N ASP A 65 7.52 32.64 -37.33
CA ASP A 65 8.23 31.36 -37.26
C ASP A 65 7.27 30.23 -36.87
N ASP A 66 7.32 29.15 -37.66
CA ASP A 66 6.53 27.93 -37.51
C ASP A 66 7.36 26.90 -36.73
N VAL A 67 7.06 26.74 -35.44
CA VAL A 67 7.75 25.79 -34.56
C VAL A 67 6.78 24.69 -34.15
N SER A 68 6.66 23.70 -35.04
CA SER A 68 6.04 22.39 -34.76
C SER A 68 6.97 21.55 -33.87
N ASP A 69 7.00 21.85 -32.57
CA ASP A 69 7.92 21.23 -31.62
C ASP A 69 7.48 19.83 -31.19
N HIS A 70 8.34 18.83 -31.41
CA HIS A 70 8.02 17.42 -31.13
C HIS A 70 8.12 17.10 -29.64
N LEU A 71 6.98 16.85 -28.99
CA LEU A 71 6.91 16.34 -27.61
C LEU A 71 7.31 14.85 -27.53
N ALA A 72 8.59 14.58 -27.71
CA ALA A 72 9.18 13.26 -27.54
C ALA A 72 9.11 12.84 -26.06
N LEU A 73 8.14 11.99 -25.71
CA LEU A 73 8.07 11.34 -24.41
C LEU A 73 9.28 10.42 -24.24
N ALA A 74 10.25 10.86 -23.43
CA ALA A 74 11.35 10.04 -22.99
C ALA A 74 10.83 8.93 -22.05
N VAL A 75 10.50 7.78 -22.64
CA VAL A 75 10.25 6.53 -21.90
C VAL A 75 11.53 6.21 -21.13
N GLN A 76 11.43 6.07 -19.80
CA GLN A 76 12.51 5.46 -19.05
C GLN A 76 12.58 3.98 -19.44
N GLU A 77 13.69 3.57 -20.06
CA GLU A 77 13.97 2.17 -20.27
C GLU A 77 13.97 1.44 -18.93
N PRO A 78 13.35 0.24 -18.82
CA PRO A 78 13.47 -0.56 -17.61
C PRO A 78 14.94 -0.96 -17.41
N LEU A 79 15.36 -1.03 -16.14
CA LEU A 79 16.70 -1.46 -15.77
C LEU A 79 16.99 -2.85 -16.38
N PRO A 80 18.16 -3.06 -17.02
CA PRO A 80 18.46 -4.35 -17.65
C PRO A 80 18.67 -5.44 -16.60
N GLU A 81 17.93 -6.55 -16.73
CA GLU A 81 18.23 -7.77 -15.99
C GLU A 81 19.56 -8.39 -16.49
N ASP A 82 20.27 -9.04 -15.57
CA ASP A 82 21.67 -9.42 -15.78
C ASP A 82 21.87 -10.49 -16.88
N ARG A 83 22.94 -10.34 -17.65
CA ARG A 83 23.25 -11.25 -18.77
C ARG A 83 23.81 -12.58 -18.26
N VAL A 84 23.14 -13.68 -18.64
CA VAL A 84 23.76 -15.02 -18.64
C VAL A 84 24.98 -15.01 -19.58
N ALA A 85 26.14 -15.43 -19.06
CA ALA A 85 27.39 -15.42 -19.81
C ALA A 85 27.50 -16.61 -20.78
N THR A 86 27.43 -16.36 -22.08
CA THR A 86 27.71 -17.35 -23.13
C THR A 86 29.21 -17.43 -23.43
N ALA A 87 29.84 -18.59 -23.20
CA ALA A 87 31.18 -18.90 -23.68
C ALA A 87 31.15 -19.50 -25.10
N ALA A 88 32.22 -19.29 -25.88
CA ALA A 88 32.25 -19.62 -27.31
C ALA A 88 32.62 -21.08 -27.62
N GLN A 89 32.28 -21.52 -28.84
CA GLN A 89 32.75 -22.76 -29.47
C GLN A 89 34.27 -22.71 -29.77
N PRO A 90 34.89 -23.87 -30.01
CA PRO A 90 35.29 -24.17 -31.38
C PRO A 90 34.78 -25.56 -31.87
N ALA A 91 35.00 -25.84 -33.16
CA ALA A 91 34.48 -27.03 -33.86
C ALA A 91 35.55 -28.12 -34.11
N ASP A 92 35.06 -29.32 -34.48
CA ASP A 92 35.64 -30.41 -35.29
C ASP A 92 37.17 -30.68 -35.23
N THR A 93 37.65 -31.92 -35.06
CA THR A 93 37.40 -33.05 -35.99
C THR A 93 37.59 -34.47 -35.38
N GLU A 94 37.13 -35.48 -36.16
CA GLU A 94 37.64 -36.86 -36.28
C GLU A 94 37.59 -37.88 -35.10
N GLY A 95 37.02 -39.06 -35.38
CA GLY A 95 37.79 -40.31 -35.21
C GLY A 95 37.15 -41.52 -34.52
N MET A 96 36.62 -42.47 -35.32
CA MET A 96 36.62 -43.94 -35.09
C MET A 96 36.10 -44.59 -33.78
N HIS A 97 34.90 -45.18 -33.91
CA HIS A 97 34.61 -46.62 -33.76
C HIS A 97 34.77 -47.42 -32.42
N LEU A 98 33.63 -48.05 -32.06
CA LEU A 98 33.39 -49.46 -31.64
C LEU A 98 32.97 -49.81 -30.18
N GLU A 99 31.78 -50.44 -30.14
CA GLU A 99 31.25 -51.49 -29.24
C GLU A 99 31.00 -51.31 -27.73
N LYS A 100 29.72 -51.56 -27.37
CA LYS A 100 29.19 -52.37 -26.24
C LYS A 100 29.67 -52.00 -24.81
N THR A 101 28.78 -51.79 -23.84
CA THR A 101 27.74 -52.76 -23.42
C THR A 101 26.44 -52.14 -22.90
N GLN A 102 25.41 -52.98 -22.73
CA GLN A 102 24.14 -52.65 -22.05
C GLN A 102 24.27 -52.74 -20.52
N THR A 103 23.57 -51.86 -19.80
CA THR A 103 22.58 -52.24 -18.77
C THR A 103 21.67 -51.03 -18.47
N ALA A 104 20.46 -51.28 -17.97
CA ALA A 104 19.49 -50.25 -17.59
C ALA A 104 19.12 -50.41 -16.11
N ALA A 105 18.91 -49.28 -15.41
CA ALA A 105 18.18 -49.21 -14.14
C ALA A 105 17.74 -47.77 -13.84
N ASP A 106 16.42 -47.56 -13.85
CA ASP A 106 15.62 -46.59 -13.10
C ASP A 106 16.29 -45.35 -12.48
N ARG A 107 16.00 -44.19 -13.07
CA ARG A 107 15.34 -43.03 -12.42
C ARG A 107 14.96 -41.99 -13.49
N GLN A 108 13.67 -41.68 -13.59
CA GLN A 108 13.19 -40.49 -14.27
C GLN A 108 12.51 -39.59 -13.23
N ASP A 109 13.01 -38.36 -13.09
CA ASP A 109 12.31 -37.31 -12.38
C ASP A 109 11.05 -36.89 -13.15
N ALA A 110 10.00 -36.56 -12.40
CA ALA A 110 8.72 -36.12 -12.95
C ALA A 110 8.29 -34.80 -12.28
N SER A 111 9.05 -33.74 -12.52
CA SER A 111 8.64 -32.36 -12.26
C SER A 111 8.20 -31.71 -13.56
N ALA A 112 6.89 -31.58 -13.77
CA ALA A 112 6.30 -30.88 -14.92
C ALA A 112 5.01 -30.17 -14.49
N ASP A 113 4.81 -28.95 -14.96
CA ASP A 113 3.75 -28.06 -14.49
C ASP A 113 2.34 -28.62 -14.77
N ARG A 114 1.57 -28.85 -13.69
CA ARG A 114 0.13 -29.16 -13.71
C ARG A 114 -0.55 -28.72 -12.42
N HIS A 115 -0.77 -27.42 -12.24
CA HIS A 115 -1.78 -26.88 -11.31
C HIS A 115 -2.26 -25.50 -11.78
N ASP A 116 -2.95 -25.49 -12.92
CA ASP A 116 -3.80 -24.38 -13.38
C ASP A 116 -5.21 -24.94 -13.66
N GLU A 117 -5.69 -25.79 -12.74
CA GLU A 117 -6.90 -26.61 -12.86
C GLU A 117 -7.97 -26.19 -11.84
N MET A 118 -9.19 -25.98 -12.35
CA MET A 118 -10.47 -26.16 -11.67
C MET A 118 -10.78 -25.28 -10.44
N ALA A 119 -11.33 -24.09 -10.70
CA ALA A 119 -12.27 -23.42 -9.80
C ALA A 119 -13.68 -23.53 -10.37
N ASP A 120 -14.52 -24.41 -9.82
CA ASP A 120 -15.86 -24.70 -10.37
C ASP A 120 -17.03 -24.10 -9.57
N SER A 121 -18.21 -24.04 -10.19
CA SER A 121 -19.31 -23.15 -9.79
C SER A 121 -20.27 -23.71 -8.73
N VAL A 122 -20.84 -22.83 -7.90
CA VAL A 122 -22.28 -22.46 -7.89
C VAL A 122 -22.55 -21.37 -6.84
N ALA A 123 -23.37 -20.37 -7.22
CA ALA A 123 -24.06 -19.33 -6.43
C ALA A 123 -23.36 -18.71 -5.20
N ALA A 124 -23.31 -17.37 -5.15
CA ALA A 124 -22.94 -16.66 -3.94
C ALA A 124 -23.94 -16.94 -2.79
N PRO A 125 -23.48 -17.29 -1.57
CA PRO A 125 -24.33 -17.28 -0.39
C PRO A 125 -24.50 -15.84 0.14
N ASP A 126 -25.73 -15.44 0.47
CA ASP A 126 -26.07 -14.09 0.96
C ASP A 126 -25.52 -13.74 2.36
N ASP A 127 -24.67 -14.60 2.95
CA ASP A 127 -24.10 -14.49 4.30
C ASP A 127 -22.63 -14.02 4.33
N LEU A 128 -22.23 -13.18 3.37
CA LEU A 128 -21.11 -12.25 3.57
C LEU A 128 -21.69 -10.87 3.89
N PRO A 129 -21.35 -10.24 5.03
CA PRO A 129 -21.84 -8.91 5.36
C PRO A 129 -21.19 -7.87 4.42
N THR A 130 -21.88 -7.55 3.33
CA THR A 130 -21.58 -6.44 2.44
C THR A 130 -21.76 -5.13 3.18
N ALA A 131 -20.66 -4.62 3.75
CA ALA A 131 -20.60 -3.34 4.46
C ALA A 131 -20.66 -2.12 3.51
N ALA A 132 -21.64 -2.14 2.60
CA ALA A 132 -21.96 -1.10 1.63
C ALA A 132 -23.35 -0.52 1.91
N GLY A 133 -23.62 -0.21 3.18
CA GLY A 133 -24.90 0.37 3.62
C GLY A 133 -24.92 1.89 3.45
N THR A 134 -25.70 2.39 2.49
CA THR A 134 -25.93 3.83 2.30
C THR A 134 -26.61 4.44 3.53
N ILE A 135 -25.90 5.27 4.28
CA ILE A 135 -26.44 5.94 5.47
C ILE A 135 -27.33 7.11 5.03
N ALA A 136 -28.65 6.91 5.06
CA ALA A 136 -29.62 8.00 5.08
C ALA A 136 -29.67 8.63 6.49
N PRO A 137 -29.92 9.95 6.62
CA PRO A 137 -29.80 10.65 7.90
C PRO A 137 -30.86 10.22 8.92
N ALA A 138 -30.42 9.91 10.13
CA ALA A 138 -31.31 9.60 11.25
C ALA A 138 -32.04 10.86 11.73
N VAL A 139 -33.37 10.76 11.89
CA VAL A 139 -34.18 11.81 12.51
C VAL A 139 -33.87 11.89 14.00
N GLY A 140 -33.69 13.11 14.51
CA GLY A 140 -33.24 13.34 15.88
C GLY A 140 -34.23 12.88 16.96
N THR A 141 -33.67 12.49 18.10
CA THR A 141 -34.40 12.26 19.36
C THR A 141 -33.74 13.06 20.47
N ASP A 142 -34.42 14.11 20.96
CA ASP A 142 -33.96 14.89 22.10
C ASP A 142 -33.86 14.04 23.37
N LEU A 143 -32.72 14.10 24.06
CA LEU A 143 -32.58 13.72 25.45
C LEU A 143 -31.87 14.86 26.20
N PRO A 144 -32.38 15.29 27.37
CA PRO A 144 -31.92 16.50 28.03
C PRO A 144 -30.51 16.33 28.61
N GLN A 145 -29.65 17.33 28.42
CA GLN A 145 -28.37 17.40 29.11
C GLN A 145 -28.56 17.72 30.60
N PRO A 146 -27.77 17.10 31.51
CA PRO A 146 -27.81 17.44 32.93
C PRO A 146 -27.15 18.80 33.17
N THR A 147 -27.88 19.72 33.82
CA THR A 147 -27.32 20.99 34.28
C THR A 147 -26.33 20.76 35.42
N LEU A 148 -25.05 21.03 35.18
CA LEU A 148 -24.02 21.11 36.21
C LEU A 148 -24.02 22.51 36.81
N ASP A 149 -24.49 22.61 38.05
CA ASP A 149 -24.40 23.81 38.88
C ASP A 149 -23.87 23.45 40.28
N ASP A 150 -23.48 24.45 41.07
CA ASP A 150 -22.97 24.34 42.44
C ASP A 150 -21.74 23.43 42.68
N ARG A 151 -20.54 24.02 42.52
CA ARG A 151 -19.37 23.69 43.37
C ARG A 151 -18.72 24.99 43.86
N PRO A 152 -18.27 25.06 45.14
CA PRO A 152 -17.74 26.29 45.70
C PRO A 152 -16.39 26.67 45.07
N MET A 153 -16.17 27.96 44.86
CA MET A 153 -14.87 28.47 44.42
C MET A 153 -13.85 28.37 45.56
N LEU A 154 -12.64 27.91 45.22
CA LEU A 154 -11.44 28.06 46.03
C LEU A 154 -10.54 29.04 45.30
N ASP A 155 -10.33 30.21 45.89
CA ASP A 155 -9.37 31.19 45.37
C ASP A 155 -7.95 30.65 45.56
N SER A 156 -7.19 30.64 44.48
CA SER A 156 -5.76 30.34 44.48
C SER A 156 -5.06 31.21 43.43
N ASP A 157 -4.49 32.32 43.88
CA ASP A 157 -3.70 33.22 43.04
C ASP A 157 -2.39 32.54 42.60
N ASP A 158 -2.37 32.02 41.37
CA ASP A 158 -1.15 31.61 40.67
C ASP A 158 -1.28 32.05 39.20
N ASP A 159 -0.84 33.28 38.94
CA ASP A 159 -1.10 34.04 37.70
C ASP A 159 -0.10 33.69 36.58
N THR A 160 0.06 32.39 36.31
CA THR A 160 0.91 31.85 35.24
C THR A 160 0.18 30.80 34.37
N ARG A 161 -1.16 30.83 34.35
CA ARG A 161 -1.98 29.94 33.51
C ARG A 161 -1.79 30.23 32.03
N VAL A 162 -0.89 29.47 31.39
CA VAL A 162 -0.72 29.43 29.93
C VAL A 162 -2.08 29.15 29.26
N THR A 163 -2.55 30.09 28.46
CA THR A 163 -3.80 29.97 27.71
C THR A 163 -3.65 28.94 26.58
N VAL A 164 -4.06 27.70 26.84
CA VAL A 164 -4.09 26.64 25.82
C VAL A 164 -5.21 26.95 24.82
N SER A 165 -4.85 27.24 23.57
CA SER A 165 -5.82 27.44 22.48
C SER A 165 -6.61 26.15 22.20
N PRO A 166 -7.80 26.22 21.58
CA PRO A 166 -8.55 25.02 21.16
C PRO A 166 -7.77 24.08 20.23
N SER A 167 -6.68 24.56 19.60
CA SER A 167 -5.78 23.74 18.80
C SER A 167 -4.84 22.84 19.63
N GLY A 168 -4.64 23.14 20.92
CA GLY A 168 -3.65 22.51 21.79
C GLY A 168 -2.23 23.09 21.70
N LEU A 169 -1.99 24.02 20.76
CA LEU A 169 -0.72 24.73 20.59
C LEU A 169 -0.72 26.00 21.45
N THR A 170 0.42 26.29 22.08
CA THR A 170 0.66 27.56 22.78
C THR A 170 0.97 28.68 21.78
N ASP A 171 0.87 29.94 22.19
CA ASP A 171 1.22 31.06 21.32
C ASP A 171 2.71 31.02 20.91
N GLN A 172 3.58 30.48 21.76
CA GLN A 172 4.99 30.24 21.43
C GLN A 172 5.15 29.17 20.35
N ASP A 173 4.40 28.07 20.41
CA ASP A 173 4.42 27.02 19.36
C ASP A 173 3.93 27.59 18.01
N GLN A 174 2.84 28.36 18.04
CA GLN A 174 2.26 29.00 16.86
C GLN A 174 3.25 30.00 16.24
N GLN A 175 3.88 30.86 17.06
CA GLN A 175 4.93 31.78 16.62
C GLN A 175 6.16 31.04 16.07
N GLN A 176 6.57 29.92 16.68
CA GLN A 176 7.69 29.12 16.18
C GLN A 176 7.39 28.48 14.81
N LEU A 177 6.19 27.92 14.62
CA LEU A 177 5.75 27.37 13.33
C LEU A 177 5.66 28.48 12.26
N ALA A 178 5.12 29.65 12.60
CA ALA A 178 5.05 30.81 11.72
C ALA A 178 6.45 31.33 11.33
N GLN A 179 7.39 31.39 12.28
CA GLN A 179 8.78 31.78 12.02
C GLN A 179 9.49 30.77 11.10
N LEU A 180 9.32 29.47 11.34
CA LEU A 180 9.85 28.42 10.48
C LEU A 180 9.28 28.50 9.06
N TYR A 181 8.00 28.83 8.89
CA TYR A 181 7.38 29.05 7.57
C TYR A 181 7.97 30.28 6.87
N GLY A 182 8.01 31.44 7.56
CA GLY A 182 8.55 32.69 7.02
C GLY A 182 10.02 32.58 6.59
N ASN A 183 10.84 31.92 7.41
CA ASN A 183 12.24 31.62 7.10
C ASN A 183 12.42 30.52 6.02
N ARG A 184 11.32 29.91 5.54
CA ARG A 184 11.30 28.75 4.62
C ARG A 184 11.94 27.48 5.19
N GLN A 185 12.20 27.43 6.50
CA GLN A 185 12.80 26.30 7.21
C GLN A 185 11.80 25.17 7.50
N LEU A 186 10.50 25.46 7.59
CA LEU A 186 9.43 24.49 7.90
C LEU A 186 9.48 23.21 7.02
N PHE A 187 9.89 23.34 5.76
CA PHE A 187 9.97 22.22 4.81
C PHE A 187 11.34 21.51 4.82
N SER A 188 12.26 21.91 5.69
CA SER A 188 13.59 21.29 5.80
C SER A 188 13.55 20.12 6.78
N VAL A 189 13.96 18.93 6.35
CA VAL A 189 14.05 17.73 7.19
C VAL A 189 14.90 17.95 8.47
N LYS A 190 15.77 18.97 8.48
CA LYS A 190 16.52 19.40 9.67
C LYS A 190 15.63 19.88 10.83
N GLU A 191 14.45 20.42 10.54
CA GLU A 191 13.49 20.93 11.52
C GLU A 191 12.49 19.86 11.99
N TYR A 192 12.55 18.63 11.45
CA TYR A 192 11.69 17.54 11.90
C TYR A 192 11.75 17.34 13.42
N PRO A 193 12.91 17.36 14.12
CA PRO A 193 12.95 17.30 15.59
C PRO A 193 12.20 18.46 16.26
N THR A 194 12.27 19.67 15.68
CA THR A 194 11.58 20.87 16.16
C THR A 194 10.06 20.67 16.11
N LEU A 195 9.53 20.26 14.95
CA LEU A 195 8.09 19.99 14.78
C LEU A 195 7.64 18.79 15.61
N ARG A 196 8.43 17.71 15.63
CA ARG A 196 8.12 16.47 16.36
C ARG A 196 7.95 16.74 17.87
N ARG A 197 8.81 17.59 18.45
CA ARG A 197 8.67 18.06 19.83
C ARG A 197 7.39 18.88 20.02
N ILE A 198 7.14 19.90 19.19
CA ILE A 198 5.96 20.77 19.28
C ILE A 198 4.65 19.96 19.26
N PHE A 199 4.51 19.03 18.30
CA PHE A 199 3.28 18.25 18.16
C PHE A 199 3.12 17.14 19.22
N ALA A 200 4.22 16.62 19.78
CA ALA A 200 4.14 15.73 20.94
C ALA A 200 3.75 16.48 22.24
N GLU A 201 4.26 17.69 22.44
CA GLU A 201 3.85 18.57 23.55
C GLU A 201 2.38 19.01 23.40
N ARG A 202 1.93 19.29 22.17
CA ARG A 202 0.52 19.51 21.82
C ARG A 202 -0.36 18.33 22.21
N PHE A 203 0.02 17.10 21.84
CA PHE A 203 -0.70 15.87 22.21
C PHE A 203 -0.77 15.73 23.75
N ALA A 204 0.34 15.93 24.44
CA ALA A 204 0.41 15.82 25.91
C ALA A 204 -0.53 16.80 26.62
N ARG A 205 -0.73 18.01 26.07
CA ARG A 205 -1.68 19.00 26.60
C ARG A 205 -3.13 18.66 26.26
N LEU A 206 -3.43 18.27 25.02
CA LEU A 206 -4.79 17.90 24.58
C LEU A 206 -5.33 16.64 25.28
N HIS A 207 -4.44 15.75 25.70
CA HIS A 207 -4.78 14.45 26.27
C HIS A 207 -4.32 14.28 27.72
N GLU A 208 -4.07 15.37 28.46
CA GLU A 208 -3.56 15.30 29.84
C GLU A 208 -4.46 14.44 30.75
N VAL A 209 -5.80 14.55 30.59
CA VAL A 209 -6.79 13.77 31.35
C VAL A 209 -6.71 12.28 30.99
N GLN A 210 -6.59 11.94 29.71
CA GLN A 210 -6.42 10.57 29.23
C GLN A 210 -5.09 9.97 29.70
N ILE A 211 -4.00 10.73 29.64
CA ILE A 211 -2.67 10.32 30.12
C ILE A 211 -2.70 10.06 31.63
N ARG A 212 -3.31 10.96 32.41
CA ARG A 212 -3.53 10.81 33.85
C ARG A 212 -4.41 9.61 34.21
N THR A 213 -5.40 9.31 33.36
CA THR A 213 -6.29 8.14 33.52
C THR A 213 -5.61 6.84 33.11
N ALA A 214 -4.73 6.87 32.10
CA ALA A 214 -3.99 5.71 31.63
C ALA A 214 -3.02 5.19 32.70
N TRP A 215 -2.19 6.06 33.26
CA TRP A 215 -1.09 5.67 34.16
C TRP A 215 -1.40 5.83 35.66
N GLY A 216 -2.47 6.52 36.05
CA GLY A 216 -2.94 6.58 37.43
C GLY A 216 -1.88 7.03 38.44
N GLU A 217 -1.52 6.14 39.37
CA GLU A 217 -0.50 6.39 40.39
C GLU A 217 0.94 6.34 39.84
N ASP A 218 1.18 5.61 38.75
CA ASP A 218 2.49 5.51 38.08
C ASP A 218 2.81 6.71 37.17
N LEU A 219 1.86 7.64 37.00
CA LEU A 219 1.99 8.85 36.19
C LEU A 219 3.35 9.58 36.38
N PRO A 220 3.87 9.83 37.60
CA PRO A 220 5.16 10.50 37.78
C PRO A 220 6.35 9.66 37.29
N ALA A 221 6.31 8.34 37.49
CA ALA A 221 7.37 7.42 37.07
C ALA A 221 7.38 7.24 35.55
N MET A 222 6.20 7.18 34.93
CA MET A 222 6.04 7.18 33.47
C MET A 222 6.47 8.52 32.85
N GLN A 223 6.11 9.66 33.45
CA GLN A 223 6.55 10.98 32.98
C GLN A 223 8.08 11.16 33.07
N GLN A 224 8.71 10.75 34.17
CA GLN A 224 10.17 10.79 34.30
C GLN A 224 10.85 9.93 33.23
N TRP A 225 10.44 8.67 33.08
CA TRP A 225 11.01 7.77 32.07
C TRP A 225 10.84 8.31 30.64
N LEU A 226 9.69 8.92 30.34
CA LEU A 226 9.45 9.57 29.04
C LEU A 226 10.23 10.89 28.85
N ALA A 227 10.69 11.53 29.93
CA ALA A 227 11.63 12.64 29.86
C ALA A 227 13.08 12.17 29.63
N ASP A 228 13.45 11.00 30.19
CA ASP A 228 14.75 10.35 29.96
C ASP A 228 14.87 9.79 28.52
N TYR A 229 13.74 9.37 27.92
CA TYR A 229 13.65 8.86 26.55
C TYR A 229 12.74 9.74 25.64
N PRO A 230 13.10 11.02 25.39
CA PRO A 230 12.20 11.99 24.75
C PRO A 230 11.85 11.61 23.31
N ALA A 231 12.76 10.93 22.59
CA ALA A 231 12.48 10.42 21.24
C ALA A 231 11.42 9.31 21.22
N ILE A 232 11.35 8.47 22.27
CA ILE A 232 10.30 7.44 22.40
C ILE A 232 8.97 8.10 22.75
N ARG A 233 8.96 9.02 23.71
CA ARG A 233 7.79 9.84 24.06
C ARG A 233 7.17 10.53 22.85
N GLU A 234 8.00 11.24 22.10
CA GLU A 234 7.59 11.98 20.90
C GLU A 234 7.07 11.05 19.80
N GLN A 235 7.68 9.88 19.60
CA GLN A 235 7.22 8.95 18.59
C GLN A 235 5.95 8.18 19.00
N LEU A 236 5.76 7.89 20.29
CA LEU A 236 4.53 7.29 20.83
C LEU A 236 3.33 8.23 20.68
N PHE A 237 3.47 9.48 21.14
CA PHE A 237 2.42 10.49 21.09
C PHE A 237 2.03 10.90 19.65
N LEU A 238 2.91 10.69 18.67
CA LEU A 238 2.63 10.96 17.25
C LEU A 238 2.23 9.71 16.44
N ALA A 239 2.33 8.51 17.03
CA ALA A 239 1.77 7.30 16.44
C ALA A 239 0.29 7.12 16.80
N ILE A 240 -0.10 7.53 18.01
CA ILE A 240 -1.51 7.50 18.46
C ILE A 240 -2.31 8.54 17.66
N ASP A 241 -3.38 8.11 17.00
CA ASP A 241 -4.36 8.98 16.33
C ASP A 241 -5.68 8.97 17.12
N PRO A 242 -6.01 10.05 17.86
CA PRO A 242 -7.26 10.15 18.62
C PRO A 242 -8.56 10.05 17.80
N GLN A 243 -8.50 10.01 16.45
CA GLN A 243 -9.67 9.73 15.59
C GLN A 243 -9.94 8.24 15.36
N THR A 244 -8.99 7.35 15.69
CA THR A 244 -9.11 5.90 15.45
C THR A 244 -8.69 5.03 16.62
N ASP A 245 -7.83 5.55 17.50
CA ASP A 245 -7.16 4.80 18.55
C ASP A 245 -7.76 5.15 19.92
N ASP A 246 -7.85 4.18 20.84
CA ASP A 246 -8.13 4.47 22.25
C ASP A 246 -6.84 4.97 22.92
N VAL A 247 -6.76 6.29 23.08
CA VAL A 247 -5.63 6.99 23.73
C VAL A 247 -5.31 6.43 25.12
N VAL A 248 -6.32 6.09 25.93
CA VAL A 248 -6.09 5.59 27.30
C VAL A 248 -5.51 4.18 27.24
N ARG A 249 -6.13 3.31 26.44
CA ARG A 249 -5.74 1.90 26.31
C ARG A 249 -4.39 1.73 25.62
N ALA A 250 -4.08 2.52 24.59
CA ALA A 250 -2.77 2.50 23.93
C ALA A 250 -1.64 2.87 24.90
N LEU A 251 -1.84 3.93 25.71
CA LEU A 251 -0.87 4.36 26.72
C LEU A 251 -0.72 3.35 27.88
N GLN A 252 -1.79 2.63 28.23
CA GLN A 252 -1.75 1.51 29.19
C GLN A 252 -0.98 0.30 28.64
N ILE A 253 -1.24 -0.11 27.40
CA ILE A 253 -0.50 -1.21 26.75
C ILE A 253 1.00 -0.88 26.71
N PHE A 254 1.36 0.35 26.36
CA PHE A 254 2.76 0.78 26.38
C PHE A 254 3.39 0.75 27.78
N GLN A 255 2.66 1.15 28.83
CA GLN A 255 3.11 1.01 30.23
C GLN A 255 3.35 -0.46 30.59
N SER A 256 2.37 -1.35 30.35
CA SER A 256 2.50 -2.78 30.70
C SER A 256 3.63 -3.48 29.94
N LEU A 257 3.92 -3.07 28.69
CA LEU A 257 5.09 -3.54 27.95
C LEU A 257 6.41 -3.07 28.57
N LYS A 258 6.50 -1.80 29.01
CA LYS A 258 7.67 -1.27 29.73
C LYS A 258 7.91 -2.01 31.05
N GLU A 259 6.86 -2.36 31.78
CA GLU A 259 6.95 -3.05 33.07
C GLU A 259 7.34 -4.53 32.91
N ALA A 260 6.81 -5.19 31.89
CA ALA A 260 7.14 -6.58 31.59
C ALA A 260 8.55 -6.75 30.97
N PHE A 261 9.06 -5.74 30.26
CA PHE A 261 10.29 -5.80 29.46
C PHE A 261 11.17 -4.53 29.56
N PRO A 262 11.59 -4.10 30.77
CA PRO A 262 12.24 -2.80 30.99
C PRO A 262 13.57 -2.63 30.24
N ASP A 263 14.34 -3.70 30.05
CA ASP A 263 15.60 -3.64 29.30
C ASP A 263 15.39 -3.67 27.77
N GLN A 264 14.27 -4.21 27.30
CA GLN A 264 13.99 -4.44 25.88
C GLN A 264 13.05 -3.40 25.26
N ILE A 265 12.26 -2.68 26.06
CA ILE A 265 11.34 -1.63 25.60
C ILE A 265 12.05 -0.51 24.83
N VAL A 266 13.30 -0.20 25.17
CA VAL A 266 14.11 0.84 24.51
C VAL A 266 14.59 0.40 23.11
N PRO A 267 15.34 -0.71 22.94
CA PRO A 267 15.74 -1.17 21.60
C PRO A 267 14.56 -1.59 20.72
N TYR A 268 13.44 -2.03 21.31
CA TYR A 268 12.22 -2.42 20.58
C TYR A 268 11.10 -1.36 20.64
N ALA A 269 11.44 -0.08 20.79
CA ALA A 269 10.45 1.01 20.91
C ALA A 269 9.44 1.05 19.74
N ASN A 270 9.88 0.83 18.49
CA ASN A 270 8.98 0.75 17.33
C ASN A 270 7.96 -0.40 17.44
N LEU A 271 8.36 -1.55 18.02
CA LEU A 271 7.48 -2.70 18.23
C LEU A 271 6.46 -2.42 19.34
N ALA A 272 6.91 -1.80 20.44
CA ALA A 272 6.03 -1.40 21.53
C ALA A 272 4.98 -0.38 21.09
N ILE A 273 5.39 0.61 20.29
CA ILE A 273 4.48 1.57 19.66
C ILE A 273 3.51 0.85 18.71
N ALA A 274 4.00 -0.03 17.82
CA ALA A 274 3.15 -0.78 16.89
C ALA A 274 2.09 -1.63 17.60
N ILE A 275 2.44 -2.29 18.70
CA ILE A 275 1.49 -3.05 19.52
C ILE A 275 0.49 -2.12 20.20
N ALA A 276 0.96 -1.02 20.81
CA ALA A 276 0.11 -0.05 21.49
C ALA A 276 -0.96 0.57 20.58
N VAL A 277 -0.66 0.86 19.31
CA VAL A 277 -1.62 1.43 18.32
C VAL A 277 -2.32 0.38 17.45
N THR A 278 -2.23 -0.91 17.82
CA THR A 278 -2.93 -2.01 17.12
C THR A 278 -3.83 -2.81 18.07
N TRP A 279 -3.43 -2.93 19.34
CA TRP A 279 -4.11 -3.73 20.37
C TRP A 279 -4.97 -2.92 21.35
N ASP A 280 -4.97 -1.60 21.20
CA ASP A 280 -5.89 -0.69 21.89
C ASP A 280 -7.35 -0.94 21.52
N GLN A 281 -7.60 -1.35 20.27
CA GLN A 281 -8.92 -1.70 19.75
C GLN A 281 -9.00 -3.21 19.41
N PRO A 282 -9.48 -4.08 20.32
CA PRO A 282 -9.46 -5.54 20.13
C PRO A 282 -10.18 -6.08 18.89
N GLN A 283 -11.06 -5.28 18.28
CA GLN A 283 -11.80 -5.56 17.05
C GLN A 283 -11.06 -5.18 15.75
N HIS A 284 -9.94 -4.44 15.83
CA HIS A 284 -9.07 -4.16 14.66
C HIS A 284 -8.11 -5.32 14.38
N ILE A 285 -7.75 -6.08 15.42
CA ILE A 285 -6.96 -7.31 15.37
C ILE A 285 -7.55 -8.35 14.40
N TYR A 286 -6.70 -8.87 13.51
CA TYR A 286 -7.06 -9.94 12.58
C TYR A 286 -7.38 -11.23 13.35
N HIS A 287 -8.65 -11.65 13.26
CA HIS A 287 -9.17 -12.82 13.96
C HIS A 287 -9.80 -13.82 12.99
N TYR A 288 -9.11 -14.93 12.79
CA TYR A 288 -9.45 -16.01 11.84
C TYR A 288 -10.69 -16.86 12.21
N THR A 289 -11.50 -16.43 13.18
CA THR A 289 -12.77 -17.10 13.57
C THR A 289 -13.75 -17.23 12.40
N GLY A 290 -13.74 -16.28 11.44
CA GLY A 290 -14.53 -16.42 10.20
C GLY A 290 -14.14 -17.66 9.40
N HIS A 291 -12.83 -17.86 9.19
CA HIS A 291 -12.29 -19.02 8.46
C HIS A 291 -12.50 -20.33 9.24
N GLN A 292 -12.28 -20.32 10.56
CA GLN A 292 -12.54 -21.45 11.45
C GLN A 292 -14.01 -21.91 11.42
N ARG A 293 -14.97 -20.97 11.50
CA ARG A 293 -16.40 -21.28 11.39
C ARG A 293 -16.75 -21.83 10.01
N ARG A 294 -16.25 -21.19 8.94
CA ARG A 294 -16.49 -21.63 7.55
C ARG A 294 -16.02 -23.06 7.30
N ALA A 295 -14.88 -23.46 7.86
CA ALA A 295 -14.34 -24.81 7.74
C ALA A 295 -14.84 -25.81 8.82
N LYS A 296 -15.82 -25.39 9.64
CA LYS A 296 -16.43 -26.21 10.72
C LYS A 296 -15.39 -26.79 11.71
N ALA A 297 -14.26 -26.10 11.85
CA ALA A 297 -13.14 -26.47 12.70
C ALA A 297 -13.38 -26.01 14.16
N ILE A 298 -12.53 -26.42 15.09
CA ILE A 298 -12.52 -25.95 16.50
C ILE A 298 -11.53 -24.78 16.63
N LEU A 299 -11.90 -23.67 17.27
CA LEU A 299 -10.94 -22.58 17.52
C LEU A 299 -9.88 -23.03 18.56
N PRO A 300 -8.57 -22.84 18.31
CA PRO A 300 -7.54 -23.26 19.25
C PRO A 300 -7.50 -22.37 20.51
N ASP A 301 -7.20 -22.99 21.65
CA ASP A 301 -6.90 -22.30 22.90
C ASP A 301 -5.55 -21.56 22.85
N GLY A 302 -5.31 -20.68 23.83
CA GLY A 302 -4.03 -19.98 23.97
C GLY A 302 -3.78 -18.93 22.88
N LEU A 303 -4.84 -18.28 22.41
CA LEU A 303 -4.77 -17.12 21.52
C LEU A 303 -3.88 -16.03 22.12
N THR A 304 -2.89 -15.57 21.35
CA THR A 304 -1.94 -14.54 21.77
C THR A 304 -2.61 -13.18 22.03
N ASP A 305 -2.09 -12.46 23.04
CA ASP A 305 -2.43 -11.08 23.41
C ASP A 305 -1.31 -10.07 23.04
N GLU A 306 -1.45 -8.82 23.47
CA GLU A 306 -0.46 -7.75 23.25
C GLU A 306 0.91 -8.02 23.90
N ILE A 307 0.93 -8.57 25.12
CA ILE A 307 2.14 -8.83 25.90
C ILE A 307 2.88 -10.02 25.31
N ASP A 308 2.15 -11.08 24.96
CA ASP A 308 2.70 -12.31 24.41
C ASP A 308 3.17 -12.12 22.96
N ASN A 309 2.62 -11.15 22.22
CA ASN A 309 3.16 -10.68 20.94
C ASN A 309 4.55 -10.05 21.08
N PHE A 310 4.72 -9.07 21.98
CA PHE A 310 6.01 -8.44 22.23
C PHE A 310 7.03 -9.48 22.74
N ARG A 311 6.62 -10.30 23.71
CA ARG A 311 7.41 -11.39 24.28
C ARG A 311 7.95 -12.32 23.19
N TYR A 312 7.06 -12.88 22.37
CA TYR A 312 7.44 -13.81 21.30
C TYR A 312 8.43 -13.18 20.33
N PHE A 313 8.17 -11.94 19.90
CA PHE A 313 9.03 -11.28 18.91
C PHE A 313 10.44 -11.07 19.48
N VAL A 314 10.57 -10.49 20.68
CA VAL A 314 11.87 -10.22 21.32
C VAL A 314 12.65 -11.50 21.64
N GLU A 315 11.97 -12.57 22.06
CA GLU A 315 12.59 -13.89 22.29
C GLU A 315 13.09 -14.56 20.98
N THR A 316 12.49 -14.23 19.84
CA THR A 316 12.71 -14.92 18.56
C THR A 316 13.53 -14.08 17.55
N GLU A 317 13.63 -12.77 17.74
CA GLU A 317 14.32 -11.85 16.82
C GLU A 317 15.76 -12.25 16.44
N PRO A 318 16.58 -12.84 17.37
CA PRO A 318 17.90 -13.37 17.04
C PRO A 318 17.90 -14.46 15.96
N VAL A 319 16.86 -15.31 15.88
CA VAL A 319 16.71 -16.31 14.80
C VAL A 319 15.98 -15.74 13.58
N MET A 320 15.22 -14.65 13.73
CA MET A 320 14.67 -13.83 12.63
C MET A 320 15.73 -12.88 11.99
N GLN A 321 17.01 -13.07 12.30
CA GLN A 321 18.17 -12.38 11.72
C GLN A 321 18.39 -10.91 12.14
N GLY A 322 17.90 -10.43 13.28
CA GLY A 322 18.26 -9.08 13.75
C GLY A 322 17.63 -7.92 12.97
N ARG A 323 16.62 -8.21 12.13
CA ARG A 323 16.01 -7.23 11.20
C ARG A 323 14.82 -6.49 11.78
N GLY A 324 14.17 -7.07 12.79
CA GLY A 324 12.88 -6.62 13.30
C GLY A 324 12.95 -5.28 14.03
N GLN A 325 13.97 -5.11 14.87
CA GLN A 325 14.19 -3.89 15.66
C GLN A 325 14.35 -2.61 14.82
N TRP A 326 14.78 -2.74 13.56
CA TRP A 326 15.04 -1.62 12.64
C TRP A 326 13.83 -1.21 11.79
N LEU A 327 12.71 -1.93 11.85
CA LEU A 327 11.50 -1.57 11.13
C LEU A 327 10.75 -0.42 11.84
N PRO A 328 10.23 0.57 11.09
CA PRO A 328 9.27 1.55 11.61
C PRO A 328 8.01 0.85 12.15
N TRP A 329 7.31 1.47 13.11
CA TRP A 329 6.09 0.91 13.68
C TRP A 329 5.01 0.68 12.60
N GLU A 330 4.98 1.54 11.57
CA GLU A 330 4.11 1.48 10.40
C GLU A 330 4.26 0.17 9.60
N PHE A 331 5.42 -0.49 9.67
CA PHE A 331 5.63 -1.83 9.12
C PHE A 331 5.25 -2.92 10.15
N LEU A 332 5.60 -2.70 11.42
CA LEU A 332 5.41 -3.68 12.49
C LEU A 332 3.95 -3.90 12.88
N VAL A 333 3.03 -2.96 12.61
CA VAL A 333 1.58 -3.20 12.80
C VAL A 333 1.10 -4.40 11.96
N HIS A 334 1.67 -4.63 10.77
CA HIS A 334 1.39 -5.81 9.93
C HIS A 334 2.13 -7.10 10.35
N VAL A 335 2.91 -7.03 11.44
CA VAL A 335 3.53 -8.21 12.09
C VAL A 335 2.72 -8.63 13.31
N VAL A 336 2.20 -7.68 14.10
CA VAL A 336 1.65 -7.94 15.43
C VAL A 336 0.12 -8.04 15.49
N ASN A 337 -0.61 -7.78 14.40
CA ASN A 337 -2.07 -7.67 14.40
C ASN A 337 -2.86 -8.99 14.52
N HIS A 338 -2.29 -10.04 15.10
CA HIS A 338 -2.84 -11.39 14.99
C HIS A 338 -2.83 -12.19 16.30
N ARG A 339 -3.78 -13.11 16.43
CA ARG A 339 -4.02 -13.96 17.62
C ARG A 339 -3.45 -15.38 17.50
N THR A 340 -2.45 -15.63 16.65
CA THR A 340 -1.89 -16.99 16.45
C THR A 340 -1.20 -17.48 17.73
N PRO A 341 -1.65 -18.59 18.36
CA PRO A 341 -1.03 -19.15 19.55
C PRO A 341 0.47 -19.40 19.41
N ARG A 342 1.23 -19.14 20.48
CA ARG A 342 2.69 -19.33 20.56
C ARG A 342 3.18 -20.70 20.06
N ALA A 343 2.43 -21.77 20.30
CA ALA A 343 2.75 -23.12 19.80
C ALA A 343 2.72 -23.21 18.27
N GLU A 344 1.77 -22.54 17.61
CA GLU A 344 1.68 -22.47 16.15
C GLU A 344 2.74 -21.55 15.55
N ARG A 345 3.09 -20.44 16.24
CA ARG A 345 4.19 -19.56 15.81
C ARG A 345 5.53 -20.31 15.83
N ASN A 346 5.80 -21.06 16.90
CA ASN A 346 6.96 -21.95 17.02
C ASN A 346 6.98 -23.04 15.93
N TRP A 347 5.82 -23.62 15.60
CA TRP A 347 5.70 -24.56 14.49
C TRP A 347 6.04 -23.89 13.14
N ALA A 348 5.59 -22.66 12.90
CA ALA A 348 5.89 -21.93 11.67
C ALA A 348 7.39 -21.63 11.51
N LEU A 349 8.09 -21.24 12.59
CA LEU A 349 9.56 -21.11 12.58
C LEU A 349 10.25 -22.41 12.13
N GLN A 350 9.87 -23.54 12.74
CA GLN A 350 10.50 -24.84 12.51
C GLN A 350 10.38 -25.33 11.05
N HIS A 351 9.31 -24.94 10.34
CA HIS A 351 9.04 -25.38 8.98
C HIS A 351 9.41 -24.35 7.91
N TYR A 352 9.34 -23.05 8.21
CA TYR A 352 9.44 -21.98 7.19
C TYR A 352 10.60 -20.99 7.38
N LEU A 353 11.32 -20.96 8.52
CA LEU A 353 12.42 -19.99 8.71
C LEU A 353 13.57 -20.17 7.69
N ALA A 354 13.84 -21.41 7.29
CA ALA A 354 14.78 -21.74 6.21
C ALA A 354 14.31 -21.21 4.83
N HIS A 355 13.00 -21.08 4.64
CA HIS A 355 12.32 -20.68 3.41
C HIS A 355 11.67 -19.29 3.51
N ARG A 356 12.16 -18.42 4.41
CA ARG A 356 11.56 -17.11 4.69
C ARG A 356 11.58 -16.13 3.49
N VAL A 357 12.53 -16.32 2.56
CA VAL A 357 12.62 -15.55 1.32
C VAL A 357 11.55 -16.05 0.36
N MET A 358 10.64 -15.17 -0.07
CA MET A 358 9.42 -15.53 -0.80
C MET A 358 8.51 -16.52 -0.03
N PHE A 359 8.45 -16.41 1.31
CA PHE A 359 7.72 -17.37 2.15
C PHE A 359 6.25 -17.55 1.73
N GLY A 360 5.61 -16.55 1.14
CA GLY A 360 4.21 -16.59 0.68
C GLY A 360 3.90 -17.72 -0.31
N LYS A 361 4.93 -18.37 -0.88
CA LYS A 361 4.79 -19.65 -1.59
C LYS A 361 4.10 -20.74 -0.75
N CYS A 362 4.25 -20.71 0.58
CA CYS A 362 3.57 -21.63 1.51
C CYS A 362 2.03 -21.55 1.46
N TYR A 363 1.44 -20.56 0.80
CA TYR A 363 0.03 -20.57 0.37
C TYR A 363 -0.35 -21.90 -0.32
N GLN A 364 0.57 -22.49 -1.11
CA GLN A 364 0.35 -23.76 -1.81
C GLN A 364 0.57 -25.02 -0.92
N ASP A 365 1.14 -24.88 0.29
CA ASP A 365 1.32 -26.00 1.23
C ASP A 365 -0.02 -26.47 1.83
N VAL A 366 -1.06 -25.65 1.78
CA VAL A 366 -2.43 -25.96 2.22
C VAL A 366 -3.18 -26.61 1.04
N PRO A 367 -3.51 -27.91 1.10
CA PRO A 367 -4.21 -28.59 0.02
C PRO A 367 -5.56 -27.93 -0.28
N TYR A 368 -5.92 -27.79 -1.56
CA TYR A 368 -7.23 -27.20 -1.89
C TYR A 368 -8.36 -28.18 -1.51
N ASP A 369 -9.36 -27.68 -0.78
CA ASP A 369 -10.52 -28.48 -0.36
C ASP A 369 -11.71 -28.27 -1.31
N ASN A 370 -11.69 -29.01 -2.42
CA ASN A 370 -12.79 -29.00 -3.40
C ASN A 370 -14.14 -29.38 -2.77
N LEU A 371 -14.17 -30.28 -1.76
CA LEU A 371 -15.41 -30.62 -1.06
C LEU A 371 -15.99 -29.39 -0.34
N MET A 372 -15.14 -28.51 0.20
CA MET A 372 -15.54 -27.24 0.82
C MET A 372 -15.95 -26.16 -0.19
N LEU A 373 -15.47 -26.24 -1.44
CA LEU A 373 -15.93 -25.39 -2.54
C LEU A 373 -17.29 -25.87 -3.07
N GLU A 374 -17.35 -27.12 -3.57
CA GLU A 374 -18.52 -27.77 -4.17
C GLU A 374 -19.74 -27.79 -3.24
N SER A 375 -19.55 -28.02 -1.94
CA SER A 375 -20.63 -28.03 -0.95
C SER A 375 -21.00 -26.64 -0.41
N GLN A 376 -20.47 -25.55 -0.98
CA GLN A 376 -20.62 -24.17 -0.47
C GLN A 376 -20.27 -24.08 1.03
N SER A 377 -19.18 -24.74 1.42
CA SER A 377 -18.70 -24.87 2.81
C SER A 377 -19.67 -25.58 3.78
N GLN A 378 -20.66 -26.34 3.28
CA GLN A 378 -21.49 -27.20 4.13
C GLN A 378 -20.76 -28.47 4.59
N GLN A 379 -19.71 -28.87 3.90
CA GLN A 379 -18.74 -29.88 4.31
C GLN A 379 -17.33 -29.29 4.22
N ALA A 380 -16.39 -29.83 4.99
CA ALA A 380 -14.97 -29.46 4.95
C ALA A 380 -14.14 -30.59 5.54
N ARG A 381 -12.93 -30.83 5.02
CA ARG A 381 -12.00 -31.86 5.49
C ARG A 381 -11.49 -31.60 6.92
N MET A 382 -11.48 -30.33 7.35
CA MET A 382 -11.05 -29.90 8.69
C MET A 382 -12.21 -29.86 9.72
N ASN A 383 -13.42 -30.31 9.35
CA ASN A 383 -14.58 -30.35 10.23
C ASN A 383 -14.29 -31.12 11.53
N GLY A 384 -14.50 -30.49 12.69
CA GLY A 384 -14.22 -31.07 14.01
C GLY A 384 -12.74 -31.11 14.42
N HIS A 385 -11.79 -30.70 13.56
CA HIS A 385 -10.37 -30.59 13.90
C HIS A 385 -10.02 -29.18 14.39
N PRO A 386 -9.02 -29.00 15.28
CA PRO A 386 -8.53 -27.67 15.67
C PRO A 386 -8.04 -26.85 14.46
N TYR A 387 -8.41 -25.58 14.39
CA TYR A 387 -8.03 -24.65 13.32
C TYR A 387 -6.60 -24.12 13.56
N THR A 388 -5.61 -24.97 13.33
CA THR A 388 -4.19 -24.64 13.50
C THR A 388 -3.44 -24.67 12.18
N LEU A 389 -2.29 -24.00 12.08
CA LEU A 389 -1.42 -24.03 10.89
C LEU A 389 -1.04 -25.45 10.49
N ALA A 390 -0.71 -26.31 11.46
CA ALA A 390 -0.41 -27.72 11.22
C ALA A 390 -1.61 -28.49 10.63
N ASN A 391 -2.84 -28.18 11.07
CA ASN A 391 -4.05 -28.83 10.55
C ASN A 391 -4.50 -28.25 9.21
N LEU A 392 -4.35 -26.94 8.98
CA LEU A 392 -4.55 -26.29 7.68
C LEU A 392 -3.69 -26.94 6.60
N ARG A 393 -2.40 -27.15 6.88
CA ARG A 393 -1.47 -27.88 6.00
C ARG A 393 -1.83 -29.37 5.79
N THR A 394 -2.56 -29.97 6.72
CA THR A 394 -2.87 -31.42 6.70
C THR A 394 -4.21 -31.72 6.02
N TYR A 395 -5.26 -30.99 6.39
CA TYR A 395 -6.64 -31.21 5.93
C TYR A 395 -7.02 -30.31 4.75
N GLY A 396 -6.37 -29.15 4.62
CA GLY A 396 -6.59 -28.21 3.53
C GLY A 396 -7.68 -27.18 3.79
N GLY A 397 -8.05 -26.47 2.72
CA GLY A 397 -9.08 -25.44 2.69
C GLY A 397 -9.20 -24.78 1.32
N VAL A 398 -10.18 -23.90 1.15
CA VAL A 398 -10.27 -23.01 -0.04
C VAL A 398 -9.31 -21.82 0.07
N CYS A 399 -9.18 -21.01 -0.98
CA CYS A 399 -8.25 -19.87 -1.06
C CYS A 399 -8.19 -18.95 0.18
N ALA A 400 -9.34 -18.66 0.81
CA ALA A 400 -9.40 -17.87 2.04
C ALA A 400 -8.59 -18.49 3.21
N LEU A 401 -8.51 -19.82 3.28
CA LEU A 401 -7.72 -20.54 4.29
C LEU A 401 -6.24 -20.61 3.89
N GLN A 402 -5.94 -20.70 2.59
CA GLN A 402 -4.58 -20.63 2.07
C GLN A 402 -3.94 -19.26 2.34
N GLY A 403 -4.72 -18.18 2.19
CA GLY A 403 -4.33 -16.81 2.54
C GLY A 403 -4.11 -16.61 4.05
N ASP A 404 -5.06 -17.05 4.89
CA ASP A 404 -4.96 -17.00 6.37
C ASP A 404 -3.73 -17.76 6.89
N PHE A 405 -3.50 -18.97 6.39
CA PHE A 405 -2.33 -19.77 6.70
C PHE A 405 -1.04 -19.00 6.40
N ALA A 406 -0.92 -18.48 5.17
CA ALA A 406 0.30 -17.81 4.73
C ALA A 406 0.55 -16.50 5.50
N SER A 407 -0.45 -15.65 5.72
CA SER A 407 -0.24 -14.42 6.51
C SER A 407 0.16 -14.74 7.95
N ARG A 408 -0.49 -15.71 8.60
CA ARG A 408 -0.14 -16.15 9.96
C ARG A 408 1.24 -16.81 10.04
N VAL A 409 1.71 -17.47 8.98
CA VAL A 409 3.11 -17.94 8.86
C VAL A 409 4.06 -16.74 8.77
N GLY A 410 3.82 -15.78 7.88
CA GLY A 410 4.66 -14.58 7.72
C GLY A 410 4.85 -13.80 9.02
N GLN A 411 3.76 -13.51 9.71
CA GLN A 411 3.72 -12.84 11.02
C GLN A 411 4.42 -13.66 12.12
N SER A 412 4.41 -14.99 12.02
CA SER A 412 5.18 -15.87 12.92
C SER A 412 6.68 -15.88 12.61
N LEU A 413 7.08 -15.58 11.36
CA LEU A 413 8.48 -15.37 10.96
C LEU A 413 8.97 -13.92 11.19
N GLY A 414 8.11 -13.04 11.71
CA GLY A 414 8.43 -11.62 11.93
C GLY A 414 8.36 -10.76 10.65
N VAL A 415 7.76 -11.26 9.57
CA VAL A 415 7.65 -10.57 8.28
C VAL A 415 6.30 -9.83 8.19
N PRO A 416 6.29 -8.50 7.92
CA PRO A 416 5.07 -7.74 7.73
C PRO A 416 4.23 -8.34 6.61
N SER A 417 3.01 -8.80 6.92
CA SER A 417 2.16 -9.49 5.94
C SER A 417 0.67 -9.36 6.24
N ALA A 418 -0.14 -9.52 5.21
CA ALA A 418 -1.58 -9.35 5.25
C ALA A 418 -2.32 -10.45 4.48
N TYR A 419 -3.45 -10.85 5.03
CA TYR A 419 -4.54 -11.49 4.28
C TYR A 419 -5.22 -10.41 3.40
N VAL A 420 -5.39 -10.70 2.11
CA VAL A 420 -6.05 -9.80 1.16
C VAL A 420 -7.15 -10.55 0.41
N GLY A 421 -8.33 -9.95 0.26
CA GLY A 421 -9.44 -10.50 -0.53
C GLY A 421 -9.90 -9.53 -1.62
N GLY A 422 -10.30 -10.04 -2.78
CA GLY A 422 -10.72 -9.21 -3.92
C GLY A 422 -11.49 -9.98 -4.99
N GLU A 423 -11.83 -9.28 -6.08
CA GLU A 423 -12.76 -9.75 -7.11
C GLU A 423 -12.10 -9.76 -8.49
N SER A 424 -12.38 -10.81 -9.27
CA SER A 424 -11.83 -11.04 -10.62
C SER A 424 -12.50 -10.19 -11.69
N ALA A 425 -11.92 -10.19 -12.89
CA ALA A 425 -12.55 -9.69 -14.13
C ALA A 425 -13.92 -10.35 -14.46
N TYR A 426 -14.28 -11.42 -13.74
CA TYR A 426 -15.46 -12.25 -13.97
C TYR A 426 -16.44 -12.31 -12.79
N GLY A 427 -16.20 -11.54 -11.72
CA GLY A 427 -17.05 -11.50 -10.51
C GLY A 427 -16.80 -12.61 -9.48
N ASP A 428 -15.90 -13.56 -9.74
CA ASP A 428 -15.48 -14.54 -8.72
C ASP A 428 -14.65 -13.84 -7.63
N LEU A 429 -14.95 -14.17 -6.36
CA LEU A 429 -14.22 -13.71 -5.18
C LEU A 429 -13.04 -14.63 -4.86
N HIS A 430 -11.91 -14.03 -4.48
CA HIS A 430 -10.68 -14.76 -4.17
C HIS A 430 -9.89 -14.12 -3.02
N ALA A 431 -8.91 -14.84 -2.50
CA ALA A 431 -8.03 -14.38 -1.43
C ALA A 431 -6.58 -14.82 -1.65
N TRP A 432 -5.64 -13.97 -1.22
CA TRP A 432 -4.20 -14.18 -1.38
C TRP A 432 -3.43 -13.58 -0.20
N VAL A 433 -2.12 -13.87 -0.14
CA VAL A 433 -1.21 -13.24 0.85
C VAL A 433 -0.41 -12.14 0.17
N MET A 434 -0.16 -11.06 0.91
CA MET A 434 0.82 -10.02 0.56
C MET A 434 1.82 -9.80 1.70
N TRP A 435 3.08 -9.48 1.37
CA TRP A 435 4.12 -9.26 2.37
C TRP A 435 5.23 -8.32 1.92
N VAL A 436 5.96 -7.78 2.90
CA VAL A 436 7.19 -7.01 2.71
C VAL A 436 8.38 -7.96 2.62
N GLU A 437 8.93 -8.16 1.42
CA GLU A 437 10.16 -8.93 1.21
C GLU A 437 11.37 -8.03 1.51
N ILE A 438 11.85 -8.06 2.77
CA ILE A 438 12.96 -7.22 3.25
C ILE A 438 14.28 -7.72 2.65
N LYS A 439 14.78 -7.02 1.63
CA LYS A 439 16.07 -7.31 0.98
C LYS A 439 17.23 -6.87 1.89
N ALA A 440 17.17 -5.62 2.37
CA ALA A 440 18.09 -5.07 3.38
C ALA A 440 17.36 -4.10 4.32
N VAL A 441 17.88 -3.93 5.54
CA VAL A 441 17.39 -2.92 6.50
C VAL A 441 18.56 -2.40 7.33
N THR A 442 18.53 -1.12 7.67
CA THR A 442 19.50 -0.44 8.54
C THR A 442 18.76 0.57 9.42
N PRO A 443 19.39 1.15 10.47
CA PRO A 443 18.79 2.22 11.27
C PRO A 443 18.45 3.52 10.49
N LYS A 444 18.75 3.59 9.19
CA LYS A 444 18.55 4.77 8.32
C LYS A 444 17.85 4.48 6.99
N SER A 445 17.60 3.22 6.64
CA SER A 445 17.08 2.85 5.31
C SER A 445 16.48 1.44 5.29
N ILE A 446 15.48 1.24 4.43
CA ILE A 446 14.86 -0.06 4.16
C ILE A 446 14.91 -0.30 2.66
N VAL A 447 15.31 -1.49 2.24
CA VAL A 447 15.23 -1.94 0.84
C VAL A 447 14.38 -3.19 0.81
N PHE A 448 13.26 -3.13 0.10
CA PHE A 448 12.27 -4.20 0.07
C PHE A 448 11.55 -4.24 -1.30
N SER A 449 10.71 -5.23 -1.50
CA SER A 449 9.56 -5.13 -2.40
C SER A 449 8.30 -5.58 -1.67
N LEU A 450 7.13 -5.18 -2.17
CA LEU A 450 5.86 -5.76 -1.77
C LEU A 450 5.51 -6.88 -2.74
N GLU A 451 5.44 -8.07 -2.19
CA GLU A 451 5.22 -9.30 -2.94
C GLU A 451 3.81 -9.83 -2.68
N SER A 452 3.29 -10.65 -3.60
CA SER A 452 1.99 -11.30 -3.44
C SER A 452 2.01 -12.73 -4.00
N HIS A 453 1.26 -13.63 -3.38
CA HIS A 453 1.18 -15.03 -3.80
C HIS A 453 -0.19 -15.64 -3.53
N GLY A 454 -0.63 -16.53 -4.42
CA GLY A 454 -2.03 -16.96 -4.55
C GLY A 454 -2.86 -16.06 -5.48
N ARG A 455 -2.42 -14.83 -5.78
CA ARG A 455 -3.12 -13.88 -6.68
C ARG A 455 -3.07 -14.34 -8.14
N TYR A 456 -4.09 -15.08 -8.60
CA TYR A 456 -4.11 -15.66 -9.95
C TYR A 456 -4.13 -14.56 -11.03
N ARG A 457 -3.07 -14.52 -11.86
CA ARG A 457 -2.90 -13.45 -12.86
C ARG A 457 -3.91 -13.51 -14.00
N GLY A 458 -4.35 -14.71 -14.41
CA GLY A 458 -5.34 -14.89 -15.47
C GLY A 458 -6.75 -14.37 -15.15
N ASP A 459 -7.13 -14.36 -13.88
CA ASP A 459 -8.42 -13.84 -13.39
C ASP A 459 -8.38 -12.33 -13.05
N ARG A 460 -7.19 -11.72 -13.10
CA ARG A 460 -6.96 -10.27 -13.05
C ARG A 460 -7.58 -9.55 -11.83
N TYR A 461 -7.23 -10.02 -10.64
CA TYR A 461 -7.49 -9.34 -9.37
C TYR A 461 -6.64 -8.05 -9.21
N TYR A 462 -6.95 -6.98 -9.94
CA TYR A 462 -6.14 -5.75 -9.97
C TYR A 462 -5.94 -5.08 -8.61
N VAL A 463 -7.01 -5.06 -7.83
CA VAL A 463 -7.12 -4.47 -6.49
C VAL A 463 -7.69 -5.54 -5.55
N GLY A 464 -7.14 -5.61 -4.35
CA GLY A 464 -7.74 -6.32 -3.23
C GLY A 464 -7.97 -5.38 -2.06
N THR A 465 -8.64 -5.88 -1.03
CA THR A 465 -8.87 -5.15 0.22
C THR A 465 -8.40 -5.96 1.41
N LEU A 466 -8.01 -5.22 2.45
CA LEU A 466 -7.63 -5.73 3.76
C LEU A 466 -8.19 -4.79 4.84
N ARG A 467 -8.10 -5.21 6.11
CA ARG A 467 -8.29 -4.30 7.24
C ARG A 467 -6.95 -3.68 7.61
N ASP A 468 -6.90 -2.36 7.67
CA ASP A 468 -5.77 -1.62 8.24
C ASP A 468 -5.63 -1.99 9.74
N PRO A 469 -4.46 -2.49 10.20
CA PRO A 469 -4.32 -2.99 11.56
C PRO A 469 -4.56 -1.94 12.65
N LYS A 470 -4.17 -0.69 12.38
CA LYS A 470 -4.23 0.43 13.31
C LYS A 470 -5.65 0.99 13.37
N SER A 471 -6.09 1.61 12.28
CA SER A 471 -7.37 2.32 12.23
C SER A 471 -8.59 1.42 12.16
N GLY A 472 -8.41 0.12 11.93
CA GLY A 472 -9.49 -0.84 11.73
C GLY A 472 -10.30 -0.63 10.45
N ARG A 473 -9.98 0.38 9.64
CA ARG A 473 -10.69 0.72 8.40
C ARG A 473 -10.36 -0.29 7.30
N GLN A 474 -11.27 -0.47 6.35
CA GLN A 474 -10.94 -1.21 5.12
C GLN A 474 -10.07 -0.32 4.23
N ILE A 475 -8.96 -0.85 3.73
CA ILE A 475 -8.09 -0.20 2.76
C ILE A 475 -7.84 -1.13 1.58
N THR A 476 -7.45 -0.59 0.44
CA THR A 476 -6.97 -1.41 -0.68
C THR A 476 -5.53 -1.86 -0.44
N ASP A 477 -5.15 -2.97 -1.06
CA ASP A 477 -3.76 -3.41 -1.12
C ASP A 477 -2.85 -2.39 -1.81
N ARG A 478 -3.39 -1.60 -2.75
CA ARG A 478 -2.69 -0.49 -3.43
C ARG A 478 -2.47 0.73 -2.53
N GLN A 479 -3.41 1.03 -1.64
CA GLN A 479 -3.21 2.03 -0.58
C GLN A 479 -2.14 1.57 0.42
N LEU A 480 -2.13 0.29 0.78
CA LEU A 480 -1.03 -0.29 1.57
C LEU A 480 0.32 -0.18 0.83
N GLU A 481 0.31 -0.45 -0.49
CA GLU A 481 1.49 -0.39 -1.35
C GLU A 481 2.13 1.00 -1.36
N LEU A 482 1.33 2.04 -1.64
CA LEU A 482 1.78 3.44 -1.61
C LEU A 482 2.25 3.86 -0.21
N ARG A 483 1.52 3.50 0.86
CA ARG A 483 1.86 3.88 2.25
C ARG A 483 3.20 3.29 2.68
N LEU A 484 3.40 1.98 2.53
CA LEU A 484 4.66 1.33 2.91
C LEU A 484 5.81 1.75 1.99
N HIS A 485 5.58 1.93 0.69
CA HIS A 485 6.59 2.50 -0.21
C HIS A 485 7.06 3.88 0.26
N THR A 486 6.12 4.76 0.65
CA THR A 486 6.41 6.13 1.09
C THR A 486 7.18 6.14 2.42
N VAL A 487 6.71 5.41 3.43
CA VAL A 487 7.42 5.30 4.74
C VAL A 487 8.76 4.58 4.61
N GLY A 488 8.86 3.57 3.76
CA GLY A 488 10.10 2.80 3.58
C GLY A 488 11.16 3.51 2.75
N SER A 489 10.77 4.43 1.88
CA SER A 489 11.69 5.27 1.08
C SER A 489 12.38 6.33 1.95
N ASP A 490 11.60 7.10 2.72
CA ASP A 490 12.13 7.99 3.76
C ASP A 490 11.08 8.18 4.88
N PRO A 491 11.24 7.50 6.03
CA PRO A 491 10.29 7.60 7.14
C PRO A 491 10.39 8.95 7.87
N VAL A 492 11.50 9.67 7.73
CA VAL A 492 11.68 11.00 8.33
C VAL A 492 10.95 12.04 7.49
N ALA A 493 11.11 12.01 6.16
CA ALA A 493 10.41 12.89 5.25
C ALA A 493 8.89 12.66 5.30
N LYS A 494 8.42 11.41 5.34
CA LYS A 494 6.98 11.08 5.53
C LYS A 494 6.46 11.70 6.81
N ARG A 495 7.06 11.38 7.96
CA ARG A 495 6.61 11.88 9.27
C ARG A 495 6.77 13.40 9.40
N HIS A 496 7.71 14.00 8.70
CA HIS A 496 7.81 15.46 8.66
C HIS A 496 6.66 16.07 7.84
N ALA A 497 6.30 15.49 6.69
CA ALA A 497 5.15 15.93 5.92
C ALA A 497 3.81 15.77 6.67
N ASP A 498 3.64 14.72 7.48
CA ASP A 498 2.48 14.58 8.38
C ASP A 498 2.35 15.83 9.30
N LEU A 499 3.46 16.23 9.94
CA LEU A 499 3.49 17.36 10.88
C LEU A 499 3.38 18.72 10.18
N VAL A 500 3.90 18.85 8.96
CA VAL A 500 3.70 20.03 8.12
C VAL A 500 2.23 20.16 7.71
N MET A 501 1.54 19.06 7.35
CA MET A 501 0.09 19.10 7.11
C MET A 501 -0.71 19.37 8.39
N ALA A 502 -0.29 18.86 9.54
CA ALA A 502 -0.91 19.18 10.83
C ALA A 502 -0.76 20.67 11.23
N ALA A 503 0.28 21.35 10.74
CA ALA A 503 0.47 22.80 10.92
C ALA A 503 -0.29 23.65 9.88
N TYR A 504 -0.75 23.07 8.76
CA TYR A 504 -1.27 23.82 7.62
C TYR A 504 -2.53 24.67 7.94
N PRO A 505 -3.58 24.17 8.63
CA PRO A 505 -4.77 24.97 8.93
C PRO A 505 -4.45 26.17 9.83
N LEU A 506 -3.63 25.96 10.88
CA LEU A 506 -3.16 27.03 11.76
C LEU A 506 -2.44 28.11 10.95
N LEU A 507 -1.47 27.72 10.12
CA LEU A 507 -0.64 28.67 9.38
C LEU A 507 -1.43 29.37 8.28
N GLN A 508 -2.42 28.71 7.68
CA GLN A 508 -3.36 29.32 6.74
C GLN A 508 -4.12 30.49 7.40
N ASP A 509 -4.67 30.26 8.59
CA ASP A 509 -5.53 31.23 9.27
C ASP A 509 -4.70 32.33 9.96
N GLN A 510 -3.62 31.96 10.66
CA GLN A 510 -2.75 32.89 11.39
C GLN A 510 -1.97 33.86 10.49
N LEU A 511 -1.65 33.44 9.25
CA LEU A 511 -0.87 34.23 8.29
C LEU A 511 -1.70 34.73 7.09
N GLU A 512 -3.03 34.58 7.15
CA GLU A 512 -3.98 34.95 6.09
C GLU A 512 -3.51 34.47 4.69
N LEU A 513 -3.11 33.19 4.60
CA LEU A 513 -2.45 32.67 3.40
C LEU A 513 -3.40 32.69 2.20
N ASN A 514 -3.16 33.62 1.28
CA ASN A 514 -3.88 33.67 0.00
C ASN A 514 -3.61 32.41 -0.85
N THR A 515 -4.46 32.17 -1.85
CA THR A 515 -4.43 31.02 -2.78
C THR A 515 -3.02 30.67 -3.30
N SER A 516 -2.20 31.68 -3.62
CA SER A 516 -0.84 31.47 -4.13
C SER A 516 0.12 30.90 -3.07
N ALA A 517 -0.01 31.37 -1.83
CA ALA A 517 0.81 30.93 -0.69
C ALA A 517 0.37 29.54 -0.20
N ARG A 518 -0.94 29.25 -0.24
CA ARG A 518 -1.50 27.91 -0.03
C ARG A 518 -0.97 26.90 -1.06
N PHE A 519 -0.95 27.27 -2.34
CA PHE A 519 -0.32 26.43 -3.39
C PHE A 519 1.16 26.18 -3.15
N ASP A 520 1.94 27.21 -2.79
CA ASP A 520 3.36 27.04 -2.53
C ASP A 520 3.63 26.18 -1.27
N TYR A 521 2.77 26.28 -0.24
CA TYR A 521 2.81 25.43 0.94
C TYR A 521 2.62 23.95 0.59
N LEU A 522 1.50 23.62 -0.05
CA LEU A 522 1.13 22.23 -0.34
C LEU A 522 2.10 21.60 -1.36
N ARG A 523 2.51 22.35 -2.40
CA ARG A 523 3.57 21.93 -3.34
C ARG A 523 4.87 21.58 -2.62
N ARG A 524 5.33 22.40 -1.67
CA ARG A 524 6.55 22.11 -0.89
C ARG A 524 6.39 20.91 0.05
N THR A 525 5.17 20.64 0.53
CA THR A 525 4.88 19.44 1.34
C THR A 525 4.97 18.17 0.48
N VAL A 526 4.47 18.23 -0.76
CA VAL A 526 4.68 17.19 -1.78
C VAL A 526 6.15 17.05 -2.19
N GLU A 527 6.90 18.15 -2.31
CA GLU A 527 8.35 18.08 -2.60
C GLU A 527 9.18 17.55 -1.43
N LEU A 528 8.73 17.75 -0.19
CA LEU A 528 9.27 17.11 1.02
C LEU A 528 8.99 15.61 1.01
N CYS A 529 7.77 15.18 0.67
CA CYS A 529 7.41 13.75 0.60
C CYS A 529 6.47 13.48 -0.59
N LEU A 530 7.03 12.96 -1.69
CA LEU A 530 6.32 12.80 -2.96
C LEU A 530 5.06 11.92 -2.86
N GLY A 531 5.07 10.88 -2.02
CA GLY A 531 3.95 9.96 -1.82
C GLY A 531 2.93 10.38 -0.75
N HIS A 532 2.98 11.62 -0.25
CA HIS A 532 2.15 12.07 0.86
C HIS A 532 0.69 12.32 0.45
N ASP A 533 -0.15 11.27 0.54
CA ASP A 533 -1.54 11.23 0.10
C ASP A 533 -2.37 12.46 0.55
N GLN A 534 -2.34 12.83 1.83
CA GLN A 534 -3.10 13.99 2.34
C GLN A 534 -2.68 15.34 1.75
N ALA A 535 -1.42 15.50 1.33
CA ALA A 535 -0.95 16.76 0.73
C ALA A 535 -1.42 16.89 -0.73
N TRP A 536 -1.53 15.76 -1.43
CA TRP A 536 -2.13 15.67 -2.76
C TRP A 536 -3.64 15.81 -2.74
N GLN A 537 -4.33 15.23 -1.74
CA GLN A 537 -5.76 15.48 -1.53
C GLN A 537 -6.03 16.98 -1.30
N ALA A 538 -5.28 17.62 -0.40
CA ALA A 538 -5.44 19.06 -0.15
C ALA A 538 -5.15 19.94 -1.39
N LEU A 539 -4.29 19.50 -2.33
CA LEU A 539 -4.11 20.15 -3.63
C LEU A 539 -5.32 19.97 -4.56
N ALA A 540 -5.94 18.78 -4.55
CA ALA A 540 -7.14 18.47 -5.33
C ALA A 540 -8.36 19.22 -4.78
N ASP A 541 -8.62 19.13 -3.47
CA ASP A 541 -9.66 19.88 -2.76
C ASP A 541 -9.55 21.38 -3.08
N MET A 542 -8.35 21.94 -3.02
CA MET A 542 -8.13 23.35 -3.30
C MET A 542 -8.34 23.70 -4.79
N ALA A 543 -8.08 22.79 -5.73
CA ALA A 543 -8.33 22.99 -7.15
C ALA A 543 -9.82 23.11 -7.50
N THR A 544 -10.72 22.67 -6.61
CA THR A 544 -12.18 22.86 -6.75
C THR A 544 -12.66 24.27 -6.37
N LEU A 545 -11.82 25.09 -5.73
CA LEU A 545 -12.23 26.42 -5.25
C LEU A 545 -12.25 27.45 -6.38
N ASP A 546 -13.30 28.28 -6.41
CA ASP A 546 -13.46 29.43 -7.32
C ASP A 546 -12.23 30.37 -7.39
N GLU A 547 -11.37 30.39 -6.37
CA GLU A 547 -10.13 31.18 -6.37
C GLU A 547 -9.08 30.70 -7.38
N VAL A 548 -9.09 29.40 -7.74
CA VAL A 548 -8.11 28.72 -8.61
C VAL A 548 -8.40 28.99 -10.09
N LYS A 549 -8.46 30.28 -10.42
CA LYS A 549 -8.72 30.76 -11.78
C LYS A 549 -7.48 30.59 -12.66
N GLN A 550 -7.66 30.84 -13.95
CA GLN A 550 -6.66 30.81 -15.04
C GLN A 550 -5.26 31.37 -14.70
N LYS A 551 -5.12 32.31 -13.76
CA LYS A 551 -3.82 32.79 -13.24
C LYS A 551 -2.94 31.69 -12.62
N HIS A 552 -3.55 30.66 -12.01
CA HIS A 552 -2.86 29.53 -11.37
C HIS A 552 -2.59 28.35 -12.31
N ARG A 553 -3.17 28.34 -13.51
CA ARG A 553 -3.11 27.24 -14.49
C ARG A 553 -1.70 26.68 -14.69
N LYS A 554 -0.69 27.55 -14.86
CA LYS A 554 0.72 27.15 -15.06
C LYS A 554 1.36 26.45 -13.84
N GLN A 555 0.82 26.68 -12.64
CA GLN A 555 1.20 25.94 -11.43
C GLN A 555 0.49 24.58 -11.42
N MET A 556 -0.80 24.55 -11.70
CA MET A 556 -1.60 23.31 -11.76
C MET A 556 -1.12 22.31 -12.83
N THR A 557 -0.77 22.77 -14.04
CA THR A 557 -0.19 21.88 -15.07
C THR A 557 1.09 21.20 -14.59
N ARG A 558 1.95 21.91 -13.84
CA ARG A 558 3.17 21.32 -13.26
C ARG A 558 2.87 20.30 -12.15
N ILE A 559 1.85 20.57 -11.34
CA ILE A 559 1.37 19.64 -10.29
C ILE A 559 0.82 18.36 -10.93
N LEU A 560 0.05 18.47 -12.03
CA LEU A 560 -0.40 17.32 -12.82
C LEU A 560 0.77 16.58 -13.49
N ASP A 561 1.73 17.28 -14.09
CA ASP A 561 2.93 16.67 -14.68
C ASP A 561 3.80 15.95 -13.63
N GLN A 562 3.77 16.39 -12.37
CA GLN A 562 4.39 15.71 -11.23
C GLN A 562 3.56 14.50 -10.79
N LEU A 563 2.24 14.62 -10.68
CA LEU A 563 1.33 13.51 -10.35
C LEU A 563 1.54 12.30 -11.27
N PHE A 564 1.50 12.55 -12.58
CA PHE A 564 1.68 11.52 -13.62
C PHE A 564 3.05 10.82 -13.56
N ARG A 565 4.08 11.45 -12.97
CA ARG A 565 5.41 10.85 -12.79
C ARG A 565 5.52 10.10 -11.47
N THR A 566 5.10 10.74 -10.37
CA THR A 566 5.18 10.20 -9.02
C THR A 566 4.35 8.93 -8.83
N PHE A 567 3.14 8.89 -9.41
CA PHE A 567 2.19 7.79 -9.24
C PHE A 567 2.05 6.90 -10.47
N ALA A 568 2.99 6.93 -11.41
CA ALA A 568 3.02 6.01 -12.55
C ALA A 568 3.02 4.52 -12.11
N ASN A 569 3.70 4.23 -10.99
CA ASN A 569 3.75 2.91 -10.36
C ASN A 569 2.62 2.68 -9.33
N PHE A 570 1.81 3.71 -9.03
CA PHE A 570 0.72 3.68 -8.04
C PHE A 570 -0.57 4.30 -8.62
N PRO A 571 -1.03 3.82 -9.80
CA PRO A 571 -2.04 4.51 -10.61
C PRO A 571 -3.39 4.68 -9.89
N ASP A 572 -3.75 3.80 -8.96
CA ASP A 572 -4.97 3.89 -8.15
C ASP A 572 -5.11 5.24 -7.42
N PHE A 573 -4.01 5.78 -6.91
CA PHE A 573 -4.03 7.04 -6.18
C PHE A 573 -4.31 8.24 -7.11
N THR A 574 -3.88 8.17 -8.36
CA THR A 574 -4.25 9.22 -9.33
C THR A 574 -5.76 9.21 -9.55
N TRP A 575 -6.39 8.03 -9.67
CA TRP A 575 -7.84 7.92 -9.89
C TRP A 575 -8.64 8.54 -8.75
N THR A 576 -8.18 8.40 -7.50
CA THR A 576 -8.90 8.93 -6.33
C THR A 576 -8.96 10.45 -6.23
N ILE A 577 -8.11 11.21 -6.96
CA ILE A 577 -8.04 12.67 -6.86
C ILE A 577 -8.07 13.41 -8.21
N PHE A 578 -8.05 12.70 -9.34
CA PHE A 578 -7.88 13.34 -10.65
C PHE A 578 -9.03 14.26 -11.03
N ASP A 579 -10.27 13.80 -10.87
CA ASP A 579 -11.49 14.53 -11.24
C ASP A 579 -11.55 15.90 -10.51
N ASP A 580 -11.13 15.97 -9.24
CA ASP A 580 -11.06 17.20 -8.45
C ASP A 580 -9.84 18.08 -8.82
N LEU A 581 -8.67 17.46 -8.96
CA LEU A 581 -7.41 18.16 -9.27
C LEU A 581 -7.43 18.87 -10.63
N ILE A 582 -8.32 18.48 -11.56
CA ILE A 582 -8.52 19.15 -12.86
C ILE A 582 -9.64 20.21 -12.89
N GLN A 583 -10.35 20.50 -11.79
CA GLN A 583 -11.51 21.42 -11.82
C GLN A 583 -11.15 22.88 -12.21
N PHE A 584 -9.89 23.29 -12.04
CA PHE A 584 -9.39 24.59 -12.54
C PHE A 584 -9.42 24.75 -14.07
N GLU A 585 -9.71 23.67 -14.81
CA GLU A 585 -9.62 23.61 -16.27
C GLU A 585 -11.00 23.78 -16.94
N ASP A 586 -11.48 25.02 -17.01
CA ASP A 586 -12.73 25.40 -17.68
C ASP A 586 -12.84 24.90 -19.14
N ARG A 587 -11.70 24.64 -19.80
CA ARG A 587 -11.67 24.33 -21.24
C ARG A 587 -11.81 22.83 -21.48
N LEU A 588 -13.01 22.41 -21.91
CA LEU A 588 -13.35 21.04 -22.29
C LEU A 588 -12.26 20.33 -23.11
N LYS A 589 -11.72 20.99 -24.15
CA LYS A 589 -10.64 20.46 -25.02
C LYS A 589 -9.30 20.19 -24.32
N GLU A 590 -9.09 20.77 -23.14
CA GLU A 590 -7.90 20.51 -22.32
C GLU A 590 -8.21 19.47 -21.22
N ARG A 591 -9.44 19.43 -20.68
CA ARG A 591 -9.91 18.29 -19.87
C ARG A 591 -9.82 16.97 -20.65
N ILE A 592 -10.23 16.98 -21.93
CA ILE A 592 -10.10 15.86 -22.87
C ILE A 592 -8.64 15.38 -22.95
N LYS A 593 -7.67 16.27 -23.23
CA LYS A 593 -6.23 15.94 -23.25
C LYS A 593 -5.71 15.38 -21.92
N LEU A 594 -6.26 15.84 -20.80
CA LEU A 594 -5.89 15.36 -19.48
C LEU A 594 -6.40 13.92 -19.26
N TYR A 595 -7.63 13.58 -19.64
CA TYR A 595 -8.11 12.19 -19.62
C TYR A 595 -7.47 11.29 -20.69
N GLU A 596 -7.07 11.83 -21.85
CA GLU A 596 -6.25 11.10 -22.83
C GLU A 596 -4.93 10.65 -22.19
N ARG A 597 -4.21 11.58 -21.53
CA ARG A 597 -2.99 11.28 -20.75
C ARG A 597 -3.24 10.27 -19.65
N LEU A 598 -4.34 10.38 -18.91
CA LEU A 598 -4.73 9.45 -17.84
C LEU A 598 -5.00 8.04 -18.39
N THR A 599 -5.73 7.94 -19.50
CA THR A 599 -6.01 6.66 -20.16
C THR A 599 -4.72 5.99 -20.63
N ILE A 600 -3.79 6.76 -21.21
CA ILE A 600 -2.47 6.28 -21.63
C ILE A 600 -1.63 5.81 -20.43
N LEU A 601 -1.65 6.52 -19.30
CA LEU A 601 -0.97 6.12 -18.06
C LEU A 601 -1.45 4.73 -17.61
N TYR A 602 -2.77 4.52 -17.55
CA TYR A 602 -3.36 3.26 -17.09
C TYR A 602 -3.16 2.11 -18.08
N GLN A 603 -3.17 2.39 -19.39
CA GLN A 603 -2.81 1.41 -20.42
C GLN A 603 -1.32 0.98 -20.28
N ALA A 604 -0.41 1.94 -20.08
CA ALA A 604 1.01 1.66 -19.86
C ALA A 604 1.26 0.85 -18.57
N ALA A 605 0.57 1.20 -17.48
CA ALA A 605 0.62 0.49 -16.21
C ALA A 605 -0.11 -0.88 -16.19
N GLN A 606 -0.68 -1.31 -17.33
CA GLN A 606 -1.47 -2.55 -17.46
C GLN A 606 -2.65 -2.62 -16.45
N ARG A 607 -3.31 -1.48 -16.27
CA ARG A 607 -4.49 -1.29 -15.41
C ARG A 607 -5.73 -0.99 -16.26
N PRO A 608 -6.31 -2.02 -16.91
CA PRO A 608 -7.47 -1.83 -17.76
C PRO A 608 -8.72 -1.47 -16.97
N ASP A 609 -8.83 -1.87 -15.70
CA ASP A 609 -9.89 -1.40 -14.79
C ASP A 609 -9.93 0.13 -14.72
N LEU A 610 -8.78 0.76 -14.43
CA LEU A 610 -8.64 2.21 -14.39
C LEU A 610 -8.73 2.82 -15.80
N ALA A 611 -8.14 2.18 -16.82
CA ALA A 611 -8.18 2.66 -18.20
C ALA A 611 -9.58 2.66 -18.81
N CYS A 612 -10.44 1.71 -18.42
CA CYS A 612 -11.83 1.66 -18.88
C CYS A 612 -12.67 2.74 -18.21
N GLU A 613 -12.51 3.00 -16.91
CA GLU A 613 -13.19 4.12 -16.24
C GLU A 613 -12.72 5.48 -16.79
N ALA A 614 -11.41 5.66 -16.98
CA ALA A 614 -10.87 6.86 -17.62
C ALA A 614 -11.39 7.03 -19.06
N ARG A 615 -11.52 5.94 -19.83
CA ARG A 615 -12.10 5.97 -21.19
C ARG A 615 -13.59 6.31 -21.17
N LEU A 616 -14.36 5.79 -20.21
CA LEU A 616 -15.78 6.14 -20.05
C LEU A 616 -15.93 7.65 -19.80
N ARG A 617 -15.20 8.21 -18.84
CA ARG A 617 -15.15 9.67 -18.59
C ARG A 617 -14.74 10.47 -19.82
N LEU A 618 -13.69 10.02 -20.52
CA LEU A 618 -13.23 10.64 -21.76
C LEU A 618 -14.29 10.60 -22.87
N SER A 619 -15.06 9.51 -22.96
CA SER A 619 -16.14 9.39 -23.94
C SER A 619 -17.28 10.37 -23.68
N ASP A 620 -17.59 10.65 -22.41
CA ASP A 620 -18.60 11.66 -22.03
C ASP A 620 -18.17 13.07 -22.47
N LEU A 621 -16.90 13.43 -22.21
CA LEU A 621 -16.35 14.73 -22.62
C LEU A 621 -16.21 14.87 -24.16
N LEU A 622 -15.90 13.78 -24.86
CA LEU A 622 -15.85 13.79 -26.33
C LEU A 622 -17.24 13.98 -26.95
N VAL A 623 -18.29 13.40 -26.36
CA VAL A 623 -19.68 13.68 -26.76
C VAL A 623 -20.05 15.14 -26.47
N GLU A 624 -19.63 15.69 -25.32
CA GLU A 624 -19.83 17.13 -24.99
C GLU A 624 -19.13 18.08 -25.98
N ASP A 625 -17.98 17.68 -26.55
CA ASP A 625 -17.19 18.44 -27.54
C ASP A 625 -17.64 18.22 -29.01
N GLY A 626 -18.73 17.46 -29.23
CA GLY A 626 -19.26 17.13 -30.57
C GLY A 626 -18.34 16.19 -31.37
N ARG A 627 -17.76 15.19 -30.70
CA ARG A 627 -16.81 14.21 -31.24
C ARG A 627 -17.28 12.77 -30.93
N GLU A 628 -18.55 12.50 -31.17
CA GLU A 628 -19.25 11.24 -30.89
C GLU A 628 -18.59 10.03 -31.56
N LEU A 629 -18.14 10.19 -32.81
CA LEU A 629 -17.40 9.13 -33.53
C LEU A 629 -16.07 8.79 -32.84
N GLU A 630 -15.36 9.78 -32.31
CA GLU A 630 -14.08 9.59 -31.62
C GLU A 630 -14.28 8.99 -30.22
N ALA A 631 -15.40 9.31 -29.56
CA ALA A 631 -15.84 8.64 -28.34
C ALA A 631 -16.07 7.13 -28.59
N VAL A 632 -16.80 6.79 -29.67
CA VAL A 632 -17.06 5.41 -30.10
C VAL A 632 -15.78 4.67 -30.47
N ASP A 633 -14.92 5.27 -31.32
CA ASP A 633 -13.65 4.65 -31.74
C ASP A 633 -12.69 4.48 -30.55
N GLY A 634 -12.66 5.43 -29.61
CA GLY A 634 -11.86 5.35 -28.38
C GLY A 634 -12.33 4.26 -27.41
N LEU A 635 -13.65 4.11 -27.23
CA LEU A 635 -14.25 3.01 -26.46
C LEU A 635 -13.95 1.67 -27.14
N ALA A 636 -14.17 1.58 -28.46
CA ALA A 636 -13.90 0.37 -29.25
C ALA A 636 -12.42 -0.05 -29.18
N ALA A 637 -11.47 0.89 -29.31
CA ALA A 637 -10.04 0.62 -29.17
C ALA A 637 -9.68 0.12 -27.77
N THR A 638 -10.34 0.64 -26.73
CA THR A 638 -10.11 0.20 -25.33
C THR A 638 -10.69 -1.20 -25.09
N ILE A 639 -11.86 -1.52 -25.66
CA ILE A 639 -12.42 -2.88 -25.67
C ILE A 639 -11.49 -3.84 -26.44
N TYR A 640 -10.89 -3.43 -27.57
CA TYR A 640 -9.95 -4.28 -28.30
C TYR A 640 -8.64 -4.55 -27.58
N ALA A 641 -8.17 -3.63 -26.73
CA ALA A 641 -7.03 -3.87 -25.85
C ALA A 641 -7.37 -4.85 -24.73
N PHE A 642 -8.60 -4.80 -24.20
CA PHE A 642 -9.02 -5.46 -22.97
C PHE A 642 -10.28 -6.33 -23.15
N VAL A 643 -10.30 -7.10 -24.24
CA VAL A 643 -11.45 -7.85 -24.77
C VAL A 643 -12.09 -8.83 -23.78
N ASP A 644 -11.34 -9.24 -22.77
CA ASP A 644 -11.65 -10.22 -21.74
C ASP A 644 -11.99 -9.61 -20.36
N GLU A 645 -11.99 -8.28 -20.23
CA GLU A 645 -12.38 -7.61 -18.98
C GLU A 645 -13.91 -7.55 -18.80
N GLY A 646 -14.48 -8.66 -18.30
CA GLY A 646 -15.92 -8.88 -18.20
C GLY A 646 -16.70 -7.88 -17.35
N ARG A 647 -16.06 -7.16 -16.41
CA ARG A 647 -16.70 -6.09 -15.61
C ARG A 647 -16.92 -4.79 -16.38
N TYR A 648 -16.00 -4.44 -17.27
CA TYR A 648 -15.94 -3.09 -17.86
C TYR A 648 -16.32 -3.06 -19.34
N VAL A 649 -16.06 -4.13 -20.10
CA VAL A 649 -16.47 -4.20 -21.51
C VAL A 649 -18.00 -4.06 -21.68
N PRO A 650 -18.89 -4.70 -20.89
CA PRO A 650 -20.34 -4.49 -21.02
C PRO A 650 -20.75 -3.02 -20.85
N ARG A 651 -20.17 -2.32 -19.87
CA ARG A 651 -20.42 -0.88 -19.63
C ARG A 651 -19.95 0.01 -20.78
N MET A 652 -18.81 -0.31 -21.39
CA MET A 652 -18.33 0.40 -22.57
C MET A 652 -19.18 0.10 -23.81
N LEU A 653 -19.73 -1.12 -23.94
CA LEU A 653 -20.70 -1.45 -24.99
C LEU A 653 -22.03 -0.72 -24.79
N ASP A 654 -22.53 -0.61 -23.55
CA ASP A 654 -23.70 0.22 -23.22
C ASP A 654 -23.49 1.67 -23.69
N ARG A 655 -22.28 2.22 -23.47
CA ARG A 655 -21.96 3.59 -23.88
C ARG A 655 -21.80 3.74 -25.40
N ILE A 656 -21.16 2.79 -26.09
CA ILE A 656 -21.09 2.77 -27.56
C ILE A 656 -22.50 2.68 -28.16
N GLU A 657 -23.33 1.73 -27.71
CA GLU A 657 -24.70 1.56 -28.20
C GLU A 657 -25.56 2.79 -27.96
N SER A 658 -25.41 3.47 -26.81
CA SER A 658 -26.05 4.75 -26.51
C SER A 658 -25.64 5.85 -27.51
N ILE A 659 -24.34 6.05 -27.73
CA ILE A 659 -23.85 7.09 -28.64
C ILE A 659 -24.26 6.79 -30.10
N CYS A 660 -24.28 5.51 -30.49
CA CYS A 660 -24.71 5.08 -31.83
C CYS A 660 -26.24 5.10 -32.06
N GLN A 661 -27.07 5.37 -31.04
CA GLN A 661 -28.53 5.54 -31.21
C GLN A 661 -28.90 6.95 -31.68
N ASP A 662 -28.19 7.97 -31.18
CA ASP A 662 -28.46 9.37 -31.51
C ASP A 662 -27.69 9.87 -32.76
N LEU A 663 -26.72 9.08 -33.26
CA LEU A 663 -25.81 9.46 -34.34
C LEU A 663 -26.22 8.88 -35.70
N ASP A 664 -26.64 9.76 -36.62
CA ASP A 664 -27.02 9.42 -37.99
C ASP A 664 -25.93 8.60 -38.71
N GLY A 665 -26.30 7.41 -39.20
CA GLY A 665 -25.40 6.52 -39.93
C GLY A 665 -24.39 5.74 -39.07
N ALA A 666 -24.49 5.76 -37.74
CA ALA A 666 -23.59 5.00 -36.87
C ALA A 666 -23.86 3.47 -36.87
N THR A 667 -25.07 3.03 -37.18
CA THR A 667 -25.46 1.61 -37.13
C THR A 667 -24.52 0.65 -37.90
N PRO A 668 -24.08 0.93 -39.15
CA PRO A 668 -23.15 0.07 -39.87
C PRO A 668 -21.72 0.05 -39.28
N HIS A 669 -21.35 1.05 -38.48
CA HIS A 669 -20.10 1.04 -37.72
C HIS A 669 -20.24 0.14 -36.49
N LEU A 670 -21.34 0.28 -35.74
CA LEU A 670 -21.67 -0.55 -34.58
C LEU A 670 -21.76 -2.06 -34.94
N LEU A 671 -22.49 -2.41 -36.00
CA LEU A 671 -22.62 -3.80 -36.46
C LEU A 671 -21.27 -4.39 -36.92
N ARG A 672 -20.44 -3.59 -37.59
CA ARG A 672 -19.07 -3.98 -37.99
C ARG A 672 -18.15 -4.19 -36.79
N PHE A 673 -18.26 -3.32 -35.78
CA PHE A 673 -17.55 -3.47 -34.52
C PHE A 673 -17.94 -4.80 -33.85
N TYR A 674 -19.23 -5.08 -33.65
CA TYR A 674 -19.69 -6.36 -33.09
C TYR A 674 -19.17 -7.57 -33.86
N HIS A 675 -19.21 -7.52 -35.20
CA HIS A 675 -18.70 -8.59 -36.05
C HIS A 675 -17.19 -8.87 -35.86
N SER A 676 -16.39 -7.84 -35.56
CA SER A 676 -14.94 -7.96 -35.34
C SER A 676 -14.52 -8.08 -33.86
N PHE A 677 -15.43 -7.80 -32.92
CA PHE A 677 -15.28 -7.96 -31.47
C PHE A 677 -15.59 -9.38 -31.00
N LEU A 678 -16.79 -9.92 -31.28
CA LEU A 678 -17.22 -11.23 -30.75
C LEU A 678 -16.21 -12.37 -31.02
N PRO A 679 -15.57 -12.50 -32.20
CA PRO A 679 -14.60 -13.56 -32.47
C PRO A 679 -13.29 -13.47 -31.66
N ARG A 680 -13.06 -12.39 -30.91
CA ARG A 680 -11.85 -12.15 -30.09
C ARG A 680 -12.04 -12.46 -28.61
N ILE A 681 -13.28 -12.55 -28.12
CA ILE A 681 -13.55 -12.81 -26.70
C ILE A 681 -13.13 -14.26 -26.36
N PRO A 682 -12.36 -14.51 -25.27
CA PRO A 682 -12.06 -15.87 -24.82
C PRO A 682 -13.34 -16.68 -24.61
N GLN A 683 -13.48 -17.78 -25.36
CA GLN A 683 -14.72 -18.55 -25.39
C GLN A 683 -14.81 -19.54 -24.22
N MET A 684 -13.67 -19.87 -23.63
CA MET A 684 -13.50 -20.73 -22.47
C MET A 684 -12.76 -19.98 -21.35
N ARG A 685 -12.94 -20.40 -20.09
CA ARG A 685 -12.11 -19.99 -18.94
C ARG A 685 -11.72 -21.26 -18.19
N GLY A 686 -10.48 -21.72 -18.37
CA GLY A 686 -10.13 -23.11 -18.12
C GLY A 686 -10.91 -24.04 -19.07
N ASP A 687 -11.39 -25.16 -18.55
CA ASP A 687 -12.20 -26.14 -19.32
C ASP A 687 -13.69 -25.77 -19.49
N ARG A 688 -14.19 -24.73 -18.80
CA ARG A 688 -15.62 -24.35 -18.83
C ARG A 688 -15.91 -23.18 -19.78
N PRO A 689 -17.12 -23.11 -20.39
CA PRO A 689 -17.52 -21.99 -21.23
C PRO A 689 -17.49 -20.65 -20.48
N SER A 690 -16.98 -19.60 -21.13
CA SER A 690 -16.93 -18.26 -20.54
C SER A 690 -18.33 -17.63 -20.48
N ARG A 691 -18.86 -17.40 -19.27
CA ARG A 691 -20.18 -16.77 -19.06
C ARG A 691 -20.28 -15.41 -19.76
N TYR A 692 -19.29 -14.54 -19.51
CA TYR A 692 -19.18 -13.23 -20.15
C TYR A 692 -19.18 -13.33 -21.68
N CYS A 693 -18.46 -14.31 -22.26
CA CYS A 693 -18.49 -14.54 -23.70
C CYS A 693 -19.88 -14.92 -24.22
N MET A 694 -20.60 -15.80 -23.51
CA MET A 694 -21.98 -16.15 -23.87
C MET A 694 -22.92 -14.94 -23.82
N GLU A 695 -22.85 -14.14 -22.77
CA GLU A 695 -23.65 -12.91 -22.60
C GLU A 695 -23.37 -11.89 -23.71
N MET A 696 -22.11 -11.71 -24.11
CA MET A 696 -21.76 -10.81 -25.23
C MET A 696 -22.21 -11.34 -26.60
N PHE A 697 -22.11 -12.65 -26.84
CA PHE A 697 -22.65 -13.27 -28.06
C PHE A 697 -24.17 -13.10 -28.13
N GLU A 698 -24.89 -13.32 -27.03
CA GLU A 698 -26.35 -13.13 -26.95
C GLU A 698 -26.76 -11.69 -27.25
N ARG A 699 -26.06 -10.70 -26.68
CA ARG A 699 -26.21 -9.27 -26.98
C ARG A 699 -26.02 -8.97 -28.47
N GLY A 700 -24.90 -9.44 -29.05
CA GLY A 700 -24.60 -9.22 -30.46
C GLY A 700 -25.60 -9.88 -31.41
N ILE A 701 -26.04 -11.10 -31.12
CA ILE A 701 -27.10 -11.81 -31.88
C ILE A 701 -28.41 -11.02 -31.86
N ALA A 702 -28.81 -10.46 -30.72
CA ALA A 702 -29.99 -9.62 -30.62
C ALA A 702 -29.87 -8.35 -31.49
N LEU A 703 -28.72 -7.68 -31.45
CA LEU A 703 -28.44 -6.48 -32.24
C LEU A 703 -28.43 -6.76 -33.75
N PHE A 704 -27.79 -7.85 -34.20
CA PHE A 704 -27.83 -8.26 -35.61
C PHE A 704 -29.27 -8.53 -36.08
N ARG A 705 -30.09 -9.21 -35.27
CA ARG A 705 -31.50 -9.46 -35.57
C ARG A 705 -32.32 -8.17 -35.65
N GLN A 706 -32.11 -7.23 -34.72
CA GLN A 706 -32.79 -5.93 -34.67
C GLN A 706 -32.56 -5.10 -35.95
N HIS A 707 -31.37 -5.19 -36.55
CA HIS A 707 -31.02 -4.46 -37.77
C HIS A 707 -31.11 -5.29 -39.06
N GLY A 708 -31.69 -6.50 -39.01
CA GLY A 708 -31.96 -7.33 -40.19
C GLY A 708 -30.79 -8.19 -40.70
N GLU A 709 -29.64 -8.18 -40.01
CA GLU A 709 -28.42 -8.94 -40.31
C GLU A 709 -28.56 -10.44 -39.93
N THR A 710 -29.63 -11.06 -40.44
CA THR A 710 -30.05 -12.44 -40.12
C THR A 710 -28.97 -13.49 -40.40
N ALA A 711 -28.14 -13.30 -41.42
CA ALA A 711 -27.03 -14.20 -41.74
C ALA A 711 -25.89 -14.13 -40.70
N LEU A 712 -25.59 -12.93 -40.18
CA LEU A 712 -24.62 -12.77 -39.09
C LEU A 712 -25.16 -13.33 -37.78
N ALA A 713 -26.42 -13.02 -37.44
CA ALA A 713 -27.10 -13.57 -36.27
C ALA A 713 -27.03 -15.11 -36.26
N GLN A 714 -27.47 -15.78 -37.33
CA GLN A 714 -27.43 -17.24 -37.44
C GLN A 714 -25.99 -17.81 -37.33
N THR A 715 -24.99 -17.08 -37.82
CA THR A 715 -23.58 -17.47 -37.72
C THR A 715 -23.09 -17.45 -36.27
N TYR A 716 -23.43 -16.41 -35.49
CA TYR A 716 -23.06 -16.33 -34.08
C TYR A 716 -23.90 -17.24 -33.18
N GLU A 717 -25.16 -17.51 -33.53
CA GLU A 717 -26.00 -18.50 -32.85
C GLU A 717 -25.39 -19.90 -32.91
N ASN A 718 -24.86 -20.30 -34.07
CA ASN A 718 -24.17 -21.58 -34.26
C ASN A 718 -22.86 -21.65 -33.44
N GLN A 719 -22.11 -20.54 -33.36
CA GLN A 719 -20.91 -20.47 -32.52
C GLN A 719 -21.27 -20.51 -31.02
N LEU A 720 -22.29 -19.78 -30.58
CA LEU A 720 -22.75 -19.80 -29.20
C LEU A 720 -23.22 -21.19 -28.77
N ALA A 721 -23.85 -21.96 -29.67
CA ALA A 721 -24.20 -23.36 -29.41
C ALA A 721 -22.96 -24.25 -29.21
N GLN A 722 -21.89 -24.04 -29.99
CA GLN A 722 -20.60 -24.74 -29.79
C GLN A 722 -19.94 -24.35 -28.46
N ILE A 723 -19.92 -23.06 -28.11
CA ILE A 723 -19.39 -22.55 -26.84
C ILE A 723 -20.12 -23.21 -25.66
N ARG A 724 -21.46 -23.18 -25.66
CA ARG A 724 -22.31 -23.84 -24.65
C ARG A 724 -22.09 -25.35 -24.55
N ALA A 725 -21.67 -26.01 -25.64
CA ALA A 725 -21.31 -27.43 -25.67
C ALA A 725 -19.86 -27.73 -25.24
N GLY A 726 -19.11 -26.75 -24.73
CA GLY A 726 -17.70 -26.89 -24.36
C GLY A 726 -16.73 -26.95 -25.56
N GLN A 727 -17.21 -26.62 -26.76
CA GLN A 727 -16.46 -26.64 -28.02
C GLN A 727 -15.95 -25.25 -28.42
N GLY A 728 -15.90 -24.30 -27.47
CA GLY A 728 -15.33 -22.98 -27.69
C GLY A 728 -13.80 -23.05 -27.91
N ARG A 729 -13.26 -22.05 -28.62
CA ARG A 729 -11.81 -21.88 -28.73
C ARG A 729 -11.21 -21.53 -27.37
N ARG A 730 -10.16 -22.25 -27.02
CA ARG A 730 -9.26 -21.97 -25.90
C ARG A 730 -8.21 -20.97 -26.35
#